data_AF-A0A9P7GTP3-F1
#
_entry.id   AF-A0A9P7GTP3-F1
#
_cell.length_a   1.000
_cell.length_b   1.000
_cell.length_c   1.000
_cell.angle_alpha   90.00
_cell.angle_beta   90.00
_cell.angle_gamma   90.00
#
_symmetry.space_group_name_H-M   'P 1'
#
loop_
_entity.id
_entity.type
_entity.pdbx_description
1 polymer ?
#
loop_
_entity_poly.entity_id
_entity_poly.type
_entity_poly.pdbx_seq_one_letter_code
_entity_poly.pdbx_strand_id
1 'polypeptide(L)'
;MAGPDPIEVGVVPVSANASASELDDRTRDNATHNDSPLETQNHLQVDDSDPPTPRFIQDESSWKRWKWVPYPVRRSVNWIVKWSHGPKDPQPYRIKPFFPAVQEYPLYTIERFLPKLKHRVWLVLFYLSIWIVTFALVKRRDTIASEIEGWGTPQTIGCGVTYFGAGNVCGLDGSECRPFNGSGFPFRCRANCESYHVLNPRAVGDKEVIYAPMVIGGPGTNGSDEPVYRGDSFVCAAAIHAGVISNVDGGCGVVELIGRDQNYASSKHHGISSVGFDSYFPLSFRFAPDVTCSSSDSRWELLAVSTVFTGVLSLFTNSAALFFFPVFTGIFWTVGMALDPPPLHSVAALFSNLIGKFLPAMFIAWVMYDKMGVRRTLGGLTAQIEKTILWLGGCWVGGLENYTLSFIPIQRLNKHDLDQQPGARAALAIIVILLAVIISSQVWFFRQEGRLLKYLKLYALFIGAILISLTIPGLSLRIHHYIIALLLLPGTSMQTRPSLLYQGILVGLFISGIARWGFDPVLQTSEALQGDAQKGSRLPSIPTPAINIGNGTNSLSNITFTWKEPPLQLYDGISILVNDVERFRTYFGDVDQERDFVWSRNTSLNLPEYFRFAYMDGSESGDYTKAGIWTPDGEWTKMKPGPSRVKARSLDKDDMVHR
;
A
#
# COMPACT_ATOMS: atom_id res chain seq x y z
N MET A 1 -27.28 54.20 10.58
CA MET A 1 -26.01 54.94 10.78
C MET A 1 -24.95 54.34 9.86
N ALA A 2 -23.84 55.04 9.63
CA ALA A 2 -22.94 54.84 8.49
C ALA A 2 -22.21 53.48 8.42
N GLY A 3 -21.66 53.16 7.23
CA GLY A 3 -20.85 51.96 6.94
C GLY A 3 -19.40 52.03 7.47
N PRO A 4 -18.45 51.25 6.91
CA PRO A 4 -18.09 51.42 5.49
C PRO A 4 -17.86 50.15 4.64
N ASP A 5 -18.05 50.36 3.33
CA ASP A 5 -17.53 49.76 2.09
C ASP A 5 -16.67 48.47 2.08
N PRO A 6 -17.01 47.51 1.20
CA PRO A 6 -16.06 46.63 0.51
C PRO A 6 -15.68 47.18 -0.88
N ILE A 7 -14.39 47.10 -1.24
CA ILE A 7 -13.88 47.49 -2.56
C ILE A 7 -14.15 46.37 -3.58
N GLU A 8 -14.84 46.71 -4.68
CA GLU A 8 -15.12 45.81 -5.80
C GLU A 8 -14.24 46.17 -7.02
N VAL A 9 -13.44 45.22 -7.51
CA VAL A 9 -12.60 45.40 -8.72
C VAL A 9 -13.15 44.55 -9.84
N GLY A 10 -14.06 45.13 -10.63
CA GLY A 10 -14.64 44.52 -11.82
C GLY A 10 -13.72 44.66 -13.06
N VAL A 11 -13.48 43.55 -13.75
CA VAL A 11 -12.78 43.53 -15.05
C VAL A 11 -13.81 43.62 -16.18
N VAL A 12 -13.64 44.57 -17.11
CA VAL A 12 -14.50 44.72 -18.30
C VAL A 12 -13.72 44.44 -19.58
N PRO A 13 -14.21 43.54 -20.47
CA PRO A 13 -13.71 43.38 -21.83
C PRO A 13 -14.57 44.17 -22.83
N VAL A 14 -13.95 44.70 -23.89
CA VAL A 14 -14.70 45.20 -25.07
C VAL A 14 -13.98 44.81 -26.36
N SER A 15 -14.74 44.19 -27.26
CA SER A 15 -14.44 44.07 -28.70
C SER A 15 -15.53 44.81 -29.47
N ALA A 16 -15.16 45.56 -30.51
CA ALA A 16 -16.11 46.14 -31.46
C ALA A 16 -15.54 46.06 -32.89
N ASN A 17 -16.46 45.90 -33.86
CA ASN A 17 -16.17 45.57 -35.26
C ASN A 17 -16.43 46.76 -36.21
N ALA A 18 -16.06 46.59 -37.48
CA ALA A 18 -15.96 47.65 -38.49
C ALA A 18 -17.26 48.01 -39.26
N SER A 19 -17.24 49.20 -39.88
CA SER A 19 -17.85 49.61 -41.17
C SER A 19 -17.23 50.98 -41.55
N ALA A 20 -17.06 51.44 -42.80
CA ALA A 20 -17.49 50.99 -44.14
C ALA A 20 -16.44 51.39 -45.24
N SER A 21 -16.81 51.30 -46.52
CA SER A 21 -16.00 51.52 -47.75
C SER A 21 -16.40 52.85 -48.49
N GLU A 22 -15.92 53.29 -49.68
CA GLU A 22 -15.41 52.65 -50.92
C GLU A 22 -14.41 53.52 -51.75
N LEU A 23 -13.66 52.85 -52.65
CA LEU A 23 -13.07 53.22 -53.97
C LEU A 23 -12.39 54.59 -54.31
N ASP A 24 -11.11 54.47 -54.71
CA ASP A 24 -10.53 54.75 -56.06
C ASP A 24 -10.50 56.20 -56.67
N ASP A 25 -9.29 56.78 -56.84
CA ASP A 25 -8.82 57.34 -58.15
C ASP A 25 -7.28 57.56 -58.24
N ARG A 26 -6.83 57.65 -59.50
CA ARG A 26 -5.54 57.60 -60.19
C ARG A 26 -4.34 58.55 -59.84
N THR A 27 -3.16 58.00 -60.15
CA THR A 27 -2.00 58.56 -60.93
C THR A 27 -0.92 59.51 -60.37
N ARG A 28 0.32 59.13 -60.74
CA ARG A 28 1.46 59.90 -61.31
C ARG A 28 2.62 60.47 -60.44
N ASP A 29 3.81 59.96 -60.79
CA ASP A 29 5.07 60.63 -61.17
C ASP A 29 6.03 61.29 -60.14
N ASN A 30 7.28 60.77 -60.19
CA ASN A 30 8.59 61.45 -60.20
C ASN A 30 9.12 62.29 -59.00
N ALA A 31 10.09 61.66 -58.31
CA ALA A 31 11.53 62.00 -58.29
C ALA A 31 12.04 63.46 -58.13
N THR A 32 12.95 63.65 -57.15
CA THR A 32 14.18 64.51 -57.18
C THR A 32 15.03 64.17 -55.93
N HIS A 33 16.29 63.71 -56.06
CA HIS A 33 17.57 64.46 -55.91
C HIS A 33 17.84 65.06 -54.49
N ASN A 34 19.05 65.08 -53.91
CA ASN A 34 20.36 64.41 -54.17
C ASN A 34 21.31 64.62 -52.96
N ASP A 35 22.63 64.34 -53.14
CA ASP A 35 23.81 64.73 -52.31
C ASP A 35 24.16 63.74 -51.17
N SER A 36 25.41 63.31 -50.92
CA SER A 36 26.74 63.63 -51.52
C SER A 36 27.74 62.43 -51.31
N PRO A 37 29.11 62.54 -51.30
CA PRO A 37 29.95 61.83 -52.27
C PRO A 37 30.85 60.69 -51.75
N LEU A 38 31.54 60.01 -52.68
CA LEU A 38 32.53 58.94 -52.46
C LEU A 38 33.91 59.46 -51.99
N GLU A 39 34.64 58.64 -51.22
CA GLU A 39 36.07 58.37 -51.51
C GLU A 39 36.59 57.03 -50.94
N THR A 40 37.70 56.54 -51.51
CA THR A 40 38.25 55.18 -51.42
C THR A 40 39.26 54.93 -50.30
N GLN A 41 39.38 53.67 -49.81
CA GLN A 41 40.71 53.05 -49.59
C GLN A 41 40.68 51.50 -49.45
N ASN A 42 41.76 50.85 -49.88
CA ASN A 42 41.95 49.39 -49.90
C ASN A 42 42.32 48.82 -48.52
N HIS A 43 41.93 47.57 -48.24
CA HIS A 43 42.71 46.69 -47.35
C HIS A 43 42.71 45.24 -47.85
N LEU A 44 43.85 44.57 -47.67
CA LEU A 44 44.16 43.30 -48.33
C LEU A 44 43.36 42.11 -47.77
N GLN A 45 43.04 41.17 -48.67
CA GLN A 45 42.50 39.86 -48.35
C GLN A 45 43.68 38.90 -48.09
N VAL A 46 43.81 38.40 -46.86
CA VAL A 46 44.77 37.34 -46.49
C VAL A 46 44.04 36.01 -46.50
N ASP A 47 44.62 35.02 -47.16
CA ASP A 47 44.04 33.68 -47.37
C ASP A 47 44.59 32.69 -46.33
N ASP A 48 43.95 32.63 -45.16
CA ASP A 48 44.31 31.71 -44.07
C ASP A 48 43.89 30.26 -44.40
N SER A 49 44.67 29.61 -45.25
CA SER A 49 44.54 28.19 -45.62
C SER A 49 45.21 27.25 -44.59
N ASP A 50 44.93 27.46 -43.30
CA ASP A 50 45.39 26.55 -42.23
C ASP A 50 44.64 25.20 -42.32
N PRO A 51 45.33 24.05 -42.21
CA PRO A 51 44.66 22.75 -42.16
C PRO A 51 43.77 22.69 -40.90
N PRO A 52 42.52 22.18 -41.00
CA PRO A 52 41.59 22.22 -39.88
C PRO A 52 42.18 21.49 -38.68
N THR A 53 42.43 22.26 -37.61
CA THR A 53 43.03 21.77 -36.37
C THR A 53 42.33 20.49 -35.91
N PRO A 54 43.07 19.41 -35.59
CA PRO A 54 42.45 18.14 -35.22
C PRO A 54 41.39 18.32 -34.16
N ARG A 55 40.21 17.68 -34.34
CA ARG A 55 39.03 17.90 -33.49
C ARG A 55 39.30 17.83 -31.98
N PHE A 56 40.28 17.02 -31.56
CA PHE A 56 40.67 16.93 -30.15
C PHE A 56 41.28 18.23 -29.60
N ILE A 57 42.07 18.96 -30.40
CA ILE A 57 42.67 20.26 -30.04
C ILE A 57 41.60 21.36 -30.02
N GLN A 58 40.69 21.34 -31.01
CA GLN A 58 39.54 22.26 -31.03
C GLN A 58 38.64 22.06 -29.80
N ASP A 59 38.29 20.80 -29.48
CA ASP A 59 37.48 20.45 -28.30
C ASP A 59 38.18 20.88 -26.99
N GLU A 60 39.50 20.73 -26.87
CA GLU A 60 40.26 21.19 -25.68
C GLU A 60 40.15 22.71 -25.46
N SER A 61 40.20 23.50 -26.54
CA SER A 61 40.11 24.97 -26.44
C SER A 61 38.76 25.45 -25.91
N SER A 62 37.68 24.70 -26.15
CA SER A 62 36.30 25.05 -25.79
C SER A 62 36.00 24.92 -24.28
N TRP A 63 36.78 24.12 -23.55
CA TRP A 63 36.50 23.71 -22.17
C TRP A 63 37.54 24.26 -21.17
N LYS A 64 37.94 25.54 -21.32
CA LYS A 64 38.90 26.22 -20.42
C LYS A 64 38.59 26.12 -18.92
N ARG A 65 37.33 25.85 -18.53
CA ARG A 65 36.89 25.85 -17.13
C ARG A 65 37.24 24.57 -16.34
N TRP A 66 37.25 23.39 -16.95
CA TRP A 66 37.30 22.08 -16.25
C TRP A 66 38.49 21.19 -16.70
N LYS A 67 39.72 21.67 -16.51
CA LYS A 67 40.95 20.95 -16.92
C LYS A 67 41.22 19.63 -16.19
N TRP A 68 40.60 19.38 -15.02
CA TRP A 68 40.83 18.19 -14.19
C TRP A 68 40.16 16.90 -14.71
N VAL A 69 39.07 17.01 -15.49
CA VAL A 69 38.34 15.83 -15.99
C VAL A 69 39.12 15.17 -17.15
N PRO A 70 39.37 13.84 -17.15
CA PRO A 70 40.08 13.18 -18.24
C PRO A 70 39.40 13.31 -19.61
N TYR A 71 40.17 13.49 -20.69
CA TYR A 71 39.67 13.60 -22.07
C TYR A 71 38.64 12.53 -22.49
N PRO A 72 38.84 11.21 -22.25
CA PRO A 72 37.82 10.20 -22.63
C PRO A 72 36.48 10.39 -21.90
N VAL A 73 36.49 10.94 -20.67
CA VAL A 73 35.26 11.29 -19.95
C VAL A 73 34.61 12.51 -20.59
N ARG A 74 35.37 13.56 -20.95
CA ARG A 74 34.84 14.75 -21.66
C ARG A 74 34.17 14.38 -22.98
N ARG A 75 34.83 13.54 -23.78
CA ARG A 75 34.31 13.05 -25.07
C ARG A 75 32.99 12.29 -24.91
N SER A 76 32.91 11.41 -23.90
CA SER A 76 31.69 10.68 -23.56
C SER A 76 30.57 11.62 -23.10
N VAL A 77 30.86 12.60 -22.24
CA VAL A 77 29.88 13.62 -21.79
C VAL A 77 29.35 14.44 -22.97
N ASN A 78 30.21 14.95 -23.85
CA ASN A 78 29.80 15.71 -25.03
C ASN A 78 28.92 14.87 -25.98
N TRP A 79 29.24 13.58 -26.14
CA TRP A 79 28.41 12.66 -26.92
C TRP A 79 27.04 12.41 -26.26
N ILE A 80 26.99 12.18 -24.95
CA ILE A 80 25.73 12.00 -24.18
C ILE A 80 24.86 13.26 -24.26
N VAL A 81 25.43 14.45 -24.05
CA VAL A 81 24.72 15.73 -24.15
C VAL A 81 24.14 15.89 -25.56
N LYS A 82 24.97 15.74 -26.60
CA LYS A 82 24.52 15.83 -28.00
C LYS A 82 23.45 14.80 -28.35
N TRP A 83 23.57 13.58 -27.83
CA TRP A 83 22.56 12.53 -28.00
C TRP A 83 21.24 12.88 -27.30
N SER A 84 21.29 13.44 -26.09
CA SER A 84 20.12 13.73 -25.25
C SER A 84 19.18 14.82 -25.80
N HIS A 85 19.67 15.70 -26.68
CA HIS A 85 18.86 16.71 -27.37
C HIS A 85 17.86 16.12 -28.38
N GLY A 86 18.07 14.89 -28.84
CA GLY A 86 17.15 14.23 -29.78
C GLY A 86 17.48 14.48 -31.27
N PRO A 87 16.53 14.15 -32.18
CA PRO A 87 16.63 14.46 -33.60
C PRO A 87 16.41 15.96 -33.89
N LYS A 88 16.80 16.43 -35.08
CA LYS A 88 16.60 17.83 -35.48
C LYS A 88 15.12 18.21 -35.65
N ASP A 89 14.28 17.27 -36.05
CA ASP A 89 12.84 17.44 -36.19
C ASP A 89 12.11 16.46 -35.23
N PRO A 90 11.79 16.89 -33.99
CA PRO A 90 11.14 16.05 -33.00
C PRO A 90 9.63 15.97 -33.24
N GLN A 91 9.14 14.82 -33.70
CA GLN A 91 7.72 14.59 -33.95
C GLN A 91 7.05 13.86 -32.77
N PRO A 92 5.82 14.26 -32.35
CA PRO A 92 5.10 13.59 -31.27
C PRO A 92 4.59 12.21 -31.72
N TYR A 93 4.70 11.20 -30.86
CA TYR A 93 4.11 9.90 -31.16
C TYR A 93 2.59 9.99 -31.20
N ARG A 94 1.99 9.30 -32.17
CA ARG A 94 0.54 9.16 -32.37
C ARG A 94 0.24 7.70 -32.69
N ILE A 95 -0.74 7.12 -32.01
CA ILE A 95 -1.18 5.75 -32.30
C ILE A 95 -2.04 5.79 -33.56
N LYS A 96 -1.57 5.11 -34.62
CA LYS A 96 -2.42 4.72 -35.74
C LYS A 96 -3.23 3.49 -35.32
N PRO A 97 -4.58 3.54 -35.29
CA PRO A 97 -5.40 2.43 -34.81
C PRO A 97 -5.22 1.17 -35.67
N PHE A 98 -5.19 0.00 -35.06
CA PHE A 98 -5.34 -1.26 -35.79
C PHE A 98 -6.79 -1.43 -36.23
N PHE A 99 -7.00 -1.66 -37.53
CA PHE A 99 -8.32 -1.70 -38.19
C PHE A 99 -9.16 -0.42 -37.91
N PRO A 100 -8.77 0.75 -38.46
CA PRO A 100 -9.38 2.04 -38.13
C PRO A 100 -10.92 2.05 -38.21
N ALA A 101 -11.50 1.42 -39.24
CA ALA A 101 -12.94 1.32 -39.39
C ALA A 101 -13.65 0.68 -38.17
N VAL A 102 -13.05 -0.35 -37.55
CA VAL A 102 -13.60 -1.02 -36.35
C VAL A 102 -13.41 -0.17 -35.10
N GLN A 103 -12.27 0.51 -34.99
CA GLN A 103 -11.92 1.36 -33.85
C GLN A 103 -12.77 2.64 -33.79
N GLU A 104 -13.09 3.22 -34.95
CA GLU A 104 -13.81 4.49 -35.08
C GLU A 104 -15.33 4.30 -35.18
N TYR A 105 -15.81 3.09 -35.49
CA TYR A 105 -17.24 2.77 -35.58
C TYR A 105 -18.08 3.18 -34.34
N PRO A 106 -17.63 2.99 -33.08
CA PRO A 106 -18.36 3.48 -31.91
C PRO A 106 -18.52 5.01 -31.90
N LEU A 107 -17.47 5.75 -32.27
CA LEU A 107 -17.51 7.22 -32.35
C LEU A 107 -18.45 7.68 -33.47
N TYR A 108 -18.31 7.10 -34.66
CA TYR A 108 -19.17 7.35 -35.82
C TYR A 108 -20.65 7.13 -35.49
N THR A 109 -20.96 6.09 -34.72
CA THR A 109 -22.34 5.80 -34.26
C THR A 109 -22.91 6.96 -33.43
N ILE A 110 -22.16 7.48 -32.45
CA ILE A 110 -22.58 8.64 -31.63
C ILE A 110 -22.67 9.92 -32.47
N GLU A 111 -21.76 10.11 -33.43
CA GLU A 111 -21.79 11.27 -34.31
C GLU A 111 -22.99 11.27 -35.25
N ARG A 112 -23.36 10.11 -35.79
CA ARG A 112 -24.50 9.92 -36.67
C ARG A 112 -25.85 10.03 -35.95
N PHE A 113 -26.02 9.42 -34.78
CA PHE A 113 -27.31 9.39 -34.08
C PHE A 113 -27.49 10.56 -33.08
N LEU A 114 -26.41 11.13 -32.54
CA LEU A 114 -26.46 12.17 -31.51
C LEU A 114 -25.53 13.35 -31.86
N PRO A 115 -25.77 14.10 -32.96
CA PRO A 115 -24.91 15.22 -33.36
C PRO A 115 -24.99 16.42 -32.40
N LYS A 116 -26.12 16.63 -31.71
CA LYS A 116 -26.34 17.81 -30.84
C LYS A 116 -25.64 17.65 -29.49
N LEU A 117 -24.79 18.61 -29.12
CA LEU A 117 -24.07 18.62 -27.83
C LEU A 117 -25.01 18.47 -26.61
N LYS A 118 -26.17 19.15 -26.61
CA LYS A 118 -27.17 19.03 -25.53
C LYS A 118 -27.63 17.58 -25.32
N HIS A 119 -27.82 16.81 -26.40
CA HIS A 119 -28.25 15.41 -26.29
C HIS A 119 -27.11 14.53 -25.76
N ARG A 120 -25.85 14.80 -26.15
CA ARG A 120 -24.68 14.09 -25.60
C ARG A 120 -24.51 14.34 -24.11
N VAL A 121 -24.68 15.57 -23.65
CA VAL A 121 -24.63 15.91 -22.21
C VAL A 121 -25.72 15.19 -21.44
N TRP A 122 -26.98 15.22 -21.91
CA TRP A 122 -28.07 14.48 -21.26
C TRP A 122 -27.87 12.97 -21.27
N LEU A 123 -27.35 12.38 -22.37
CA LEU A 123 -27.02 10.96 -22.42
C LEU A 123 -25.95 10.61 -21.37
N VAL A 124 -24.87 11.40 -21.27
CA VAL A 124 -23.81 11.19 -20.27
C VAL A 124 -24.37 11.27 -18.85
N LEU A 125 -25.17 12.29 -18.54
CA LEU A 125 -25.79 12.43 -17.21
C LEU A 125 -26.68 11.24 -16.88
N PHE A 126 -27.58 10.85 -17.80
CA PHE A 126 -28.44 9.68 -17.64
C PHE A 126 -27.64 8.38 -17.46
N TYR A 127 -26.59 8.19 -18.26
CA TYR A 127 -25.70 7.04 -18.21
C TYR A 127 -24.95 6.91 -16.87
N LEU A 128 -24.41 8.02 -16.36
CA LEU A 128 -23.76 8.05 -15.04
C LEU A 128 -24.79 7.85 -13.91
N SER A 129 -26.00 8.39 -14.04
CA SER A 129 -27.09 8.14 -13.10
C SER A 129 -27.50 6.67 -13.04
N ILE A 130 -27.56 5.96 -14.18
CA ILE A 130 -27.80 4.50 -14.18
C ILE A 130 -26.68 3.81 -13.41
N TRP A 131 -25.40 4.10 -13.68
CA TRP A 131 -24.29 3.48 -12.94
C TRP A 131 -24.40 3.73 -11.44
N ILE A 132 -24.67 4.97 -11.00
CA ILE A 132 -24.85 5.31 -9.58
C ILE A 132 -26.01 4.52 -8.96
N VAL A 133 -27.16 4.46 -9.64
CA VAL A 133 -28.35 3.74 -9.13
C VAL A 133 -28.11 2.24 -9.08
N THR A 134 -27.54 1.63 -10.13
CA THR A 134 -27.19 0.20 -10.14
C THR A 134 -26.17 -0.12 -9.06
N PHE A 135 -25.11 0.68 -8.92
CA PHE A 135 -24.09 0.53 -7.88
C PHE A 135 -24.72 0.62 -6.47
N ALA A 136 -25.57 1.61 -6.23
CA ALA A 136 -26.25 1.80 -4.95
C ALA A 136 -27.23 0.65 -4.65
N LEU A 137 -27.98 0.15 -5.63
CA LEU A 137 -28.91 -0.97 -5.44
C LEU A 137 -28.18 -2.29 -5.16
N VAL A 138 -27.12 -2.59 -5.90
CA VAL A 138 -26.29 -3.79 -5.66
C VAL A 138 -25.56 -3.69 -4.32
N LYS A 139 -24.98 -2.53 -3.97
CA LYS A 139 -24.37 -2.33 -2.65
C LYS A 139 -25.39 -2.32 -1.51
N ARG A 140 -26.65 -1.93 -1.76
CA ARG A 140 -27.73 -2.05 -0.78
C ARG A 140 -28.12 -3.51 -0.54
N ARG A 141 -28.12 -4.36 -1.57
CA ARG A 141 -28.30 -5.82 -1.40
C ARG A 141 -27.24 -6.41 -0.47
N ASP A 142 -25.98 -6.01 -0.64
CA ASP A 142 -24.86 -6.37 0.24
C ASP A 142 -25.04 -5.92 1.70
N THR A 143 -25.82 -4.86 1.96
CA THR A 143 -26.19 -4.43 3.34
C THR A 143 -27.45 -5.10 3.89
N ILE A 144 -28.29 -5.71 3.05
CA ILE A 144 -29.45 -6.51 3.49
C ILE A 144 -28.93 -7.92 3.74
N ALA A 145 -28.10 -8.06 4.78
CA ALA A 145 -27.81 -9.36 5.36
C ALA A 145 -29.09 -9.86 6.03
N SER A 146 -29.40 -11.16 5.88
CA SER A 146 -30.43 -11.81 6.68
C SER A 146 -30.06 -11.66 8.15
N GLU A 147 -30.97 -11.11 8.97
CA GLU A 147 -30.80 -11.14 10.42
C GLU A 147 -30.67 -12.59 10.88
N ILE A 148 -29.66 -12.86 11.71
CA ILE A 148 -29.50 -14.16 12.36
C ILE A 148 -30.42 -14.15 13.57
N GLU A 149 -31.31 -15.13 13.65
CA GLU A 149 -32.27 -15.25 14.74
C GLU A 149 -31.56 -15.23 16.12
N GLY A 150 -32.04 -14.38 17.03
CA GLY A 150 -31.42 -14.17 18.35
C GLY A 150 -30.14 -13.31 18.37
N TRP A 151 -29.47 -13.07 17.24
CA TRP A 151 -28.18 -12.38 17.17
C TRP A 151 -28.19 -11.05 16.40
N GLY A 152 -29.15 -10.84 15.49
CA GLY A 152 -29.29 -9.60 14.71
C GLY A 152 -28.46 -9.58 13.42
N THR A 153 -28.08 -8.38 12.96
CA THR A 153 -27.42 -8.19 11.66
C THR A 153 -25.90 -8.48 11.70
N PRO A 154 -25.36 -9.35 10.82
CA PRO A 154 -23.93 -9.64 10.77
C PRO A 154 -23.05 -8.43 10.43
N GLN A 155 -22.05 -8.17 11.27
CA GLN A 155 -21.08 -7.08 11.06
C GLN A 155 -19.90 -7.53 10.19
N THR A 156 -19.53 -6.73 9.20
CA THR A 156 -18.37 -7.03 8.34
C THR A 156 -17.07 -6.76 9.08
N ILE A 157 -16.24 -7.78 9.25
CA ILE A 157 -14.94 -7.72 9.92
C ILE A 157 -13.77 -7.87 8.93
N GLY A 158 -12.57 -7.44 9.34
CA GLY A 158 -11.34 -7.65 8.58
C GLY A 158 -10.75 -9.04 8.83
N CYS A 159 -10.00 -9.58 7.86
CA CYS A 159 -9.41 -10.92 7.97
C CYS A 159 -8.45 -11.08 9.17
N GLY A 160 -7.83 -9.99 9.63
CA GLY A 160 -6.89 -9.97 10.77
C GLY A 160 -7.51 -9.64 12.13
N VAL A 161 -8.84 -9.67 12.28
CA VAL A 161 -9.50 -9.37 13.56
C VAL A 161 -9.30 -10.54 14.55
N THR A 162 -8.89 -10.21 15.76
CA THR A 162 -8.65 -11.10 16.91
C THR A 162 -9.40 -10.58 18.12
N TYR A 163 -9.72 -11.43 19.10
CA TYR A 163 -10.20 -11.00 20.41
C TYR A 163 -9.07 -10.60 21.37
N PHE A 164 -7.92 -11.24 21.24
CA PHE A 164 -6.75 -10.97 22.07
C PHE A 164 -5.62 -10.40 21.19
N GLY A 165 -5.41 -9.10 21.26
CA GLY A 165 -4.46 -8.39 20.39
C GLY A 165 -2.99 -8.62 20.76
N ALA A 166 -2.10 -8.51 19.76
CA ALA A 166 -0.66 -8.61 19.96
C ALA A 166 -0.07 -7.38 20.68
N GLY A 167 1.12 -7.52 21.28
CA GLY A 167 1.84 -6.40 21.91
C GLY A 167 1.24 -5.94 23.24
N ASN A 168 0.63 -6.85 24.00
CA ASN A 168 -0.01 -6.61 25.30
C ASN A 168 -1.11 -5.54 25.31
N VAL A 169 -1.73 -5.24 24.17
CA VAL A 169 -2.86 -4.28 24.11
C VAL A 169 -4.06 -4.67 24.97
N CYS A 170 -4.15 -5.94 25.39
CA CYS A 170 -5.14 -6.42 26.35
C CYS A 170 -4.84 -6.05 27.82
N GLY A 171 -3.67 -5.49 28.13
CA GLY A 171 -3.30 -5.10 29.49
C GLY A 171 -3.06 -6.27 30.45
N LEU A 172 -2.91 -5.92 31.73
CA LEU A 172 -2.66 -6.86 32.83
C LEU A 172 -3.85 -7.81 33.00
N ASP A 173 -3.57 -9.12 33.11
CA ASP A 173 -4.55 -10.20 33.12
C ASP A 173 -5.52 -10.23 31.92
N GLY A 174 -5.24 -9.46 30.87
CA GLY A 174 -6.12 -9.26 29.73
C GLY A 174 -7.33 -8.34 30.01
N SER A 175 -7.23 -7.43 30.99
CA SER A 175 -8.32 -6.53 31.43
C SER A 175 -9.04 -5.81 30.29
N GLU A 176 -8.32 -5.33 29.29
CA GLU A 176 -8.84 -4.50 28.18
C GLU A 176 -9.49 -5.33 27.06
N CYS A 177 -9.30 -6.65 27.08
CA CYS A 177 -9.91 -7.59 26.12
C CYS A 177 -11.11 -8.36 26.73
N ARG A 178 -11.73 -7.80 27.77
CA ARG A 178 -12.98 -8.31 28.37
C ARG A 178 -14.21 -7.92 27.54
N PRO A 179 -15.34 -8.66 27.66
CA PRO A 179 -15.55 -9.87 28.46
C PRO A 179 -14.87 -11.10 27.85
N PHE A 180 -14.56 -12.11 28.67
CA PHE A 180 -13.94 -13.36 28.20
C PHE A 180 -14.93 -14.47 27.88
N ASN A 181 -16.17 -14.39 28.39
CA ASN A 181 -17.18 -15.45 28.31
C ASN A 181 -18.58 -14.81 28.26
N GLY A 182 -19.57 -15.52 27.71
CA GLY A 182 -20.98 -15.12 27.73
C GLY A 182 -21.32 -13.96 26.79
N SER A 183 -20.46 -13.69 25.81
CA SER A 183 -20.69 -12.71 24.76
C SER A 183 -20.36 -13.30 23.41
N GLY A 184 -21.00 -12.79 22.36
CA GLY A 184 -20.69 -13.14 20.97
C GLY A 184 -21.22 -12.06 20.05
N PHE A 185 -20.95 -12.18 18.76
CA PHE A 185 -21.60 -11.33 17.76
C PHE A 185 -21.73 -12.05 16.41
N PRO A 186 -22.76 -11.70 15.61
CA PRO A 186 -22.85 -12.16 14.24
C PRO A 186 -21.81 -11.42 13.39
N PHE A 187 -20.92 -12.17 12.74
CA PHE A 187 -19.83 -11.63 11.93
C PHE A 187 -20.01 -11.96 10.45
N ARG A 188 -19.34 -11.20 9.60
CA ARG A 188 -19.25 -11.44 8.16
C ARG A 188 -17.82 -11.24 7.68
N CYS A 189 -17.27 -12.24 7.02
CA CYS A 189 -15.94 -12.26 6.46
C CYS A 189 -16.00 -12.21 4.93
N ARG A 190 -15.04 -11.52 4.33
CA ARG A 190 -14.85 -11.50 2.88
C ARG A 190 -14.11 -12.77 2.44
N ALA A 191 -14.27 -13.17 1.18
CA ALA A 191 -13.41 -14.19 0.59
C ALA A 191 -11.92 -13.79 0.54
N ASN A 192 -11.06 -14.78 0.40
CA ASN A 192 -9.59 -14.73 0.37
C ASN A 192 -8.93 -14.37 1.72
N CYS A 193 -9.60 -14.55 2.85
CA CYS A 193 -8.99 -14.34 4.17
C CYS A 193 -7.92 -15.40 4.53
N GLU A 194 -7.85 -16.55 3.85
CA GLU A 194 -6.73 -17.50 3.97
C GLU A 194 -5.39 -16.86 3.61
N SER A 195 -5.36 -15.90 2.69
CA SER A 195 -4.12 -15.20 2.28
C SER A 195 -3.61 -14.17 3.31
N TYR A 196 -4.36 -13.91 4.39
CA TYR A 196 -3.99 -12.91 5.38
C TYR A 196 -3.05 -13.52 6.45
N HIS A 197 -1.76 -13.23 6.31
CA HIS A 197 -0.71 -13.85 7.13
C HIS A 197 -0.13 -12.90 8.19
N VAL A 198 0.35 -13.45 9.31
CA VAL A 198 1.23 -12.71 10.23
C VAL A 198 2.60 -12.48 9.58
N LEU A 199 2.95 -11.20 9.36
CA LEU A 199 4.21 -10.81 8.71
C LEU A 199 5.39 -10.62 9.70
N ASN A 200 5.12 -10.72 10.99
CA ASN A 200 6.10 -10.67 12.07
C ASN A 200 5.85 -11.88 12.99
N PRO A 201 6.89 -12.48 13.62
CA PRO A 201 6.72 -13.64 14.48
C PRO A 201 5.69 -13.45 15.60
N ARG A 202 4.89 -14.49 15.84
CA ARG A 202 3.97 -14.59 16.98
C ARG A 202 4.32 -15.79 17.85
N ALA A 203 4.51 -15.54 19.13
CA ALA A 203 4.71 -16.58 20.13
C ALA A 203 3.41 -17.36 20.39
N VAL A 204 3.51 -18.69 20.45
CA VAL A 204 2.45 -19.59 20.91
C VAL A 204 3.09 -20.68 21.75
N GLY A 205 3.08 -20.53 23.08
CA GLY A 205 3.84 -21.43 23.97
C GLY A 205 5.34 -21.35 23.69
N ASP A 206 5.98 -22.45 23.27
CA ASP A 206 7.40 -22.45 22.83
C ASP A 206 7.61 -22.27 21.31
N LYS A 207 6.51 -22.18 20.52
CA LYS A 207 6.50 -22.07 19.05
C LYS A 207 6.46 -20.61 18.59
N GLU A 208 6.82 -20.39 17.32
CA GLU A 208 6.74 -19.10 16.62
C GLU A 208 5.95 -19.29 15.31
N VAL A 209 4.96 -18.43 15.03
CA VAL A 209 4.15 -18.40 13.80
C VAL A 209 4.54 -17.20 12.95
N ILE A 210 4.81 -17.41 11.66
CA ILE A 210 5.16 -16.36 10.68
C ILE A 210 4.79 -16.82 9.26
N TYR A 211 4.37 -15.87 8.40
CA TYR A 211 3.91 -16.09 7.02
C TYR A 211 2.80 -17.14 6.86
N ALA A 212 1.96 -17.27 7.88
CA ALA A 212 0.76 -18.11 7.89
C ALA A 212 -0.41 -17.35 8.53
N PRO A 213 -1.67 -17.77 8.33
CA PRO A 213 -2.80 -17.30 9.12
C PRO A 213 -2.61 -17.61 10.60
N MET A 214 -2.95 -16.68 11.48
CA MET A 214 -2.90 -16.90 12.92
C MET A 214 -4.12 -17.73 13.34
N VAL A 215 -3.98 -19.04 13.49
CA VAL A 215 -5.04 -19.93 13.98
C VAL A 215 -4.45 -20.90 14.99
N ILE A 216 -4.98 -20.88 16.22
CA ILE A 216 -4.54 -21.71 17.33
C ILE A 216 -5.74 -22.49 17.86
N GLY A 217 -5.64 -23.81 17.94
CA GLY A 217 -6.78 -24.68 18.20
C GLY A 217 -7.53 -25.09 16.93
N GLY A 218 -8.72 -25.64 17.10
CA GLY A 218 -9.48 -26.33 16.06
C GLY A 218 -10.04 -27.65 16.57
N PRO A 219 -10.64 -28.47 15.68
CA PRO A 219 -11.19 -29.76 16.08
C PRO A 219 -10.07 -30.69 16.56
N GLY A 220 -10.38 -31.50 17.58
CA GLY A 220 -9.49 -32.54 18.11
C GLY A 220 -9.13 -33.59 17.07
N THR A 221 -8.11 -34.42 17.35
CA THR A 221 -7.54 -35.39 16.38
C THR A 221 -8.54 -36.41 15.85
N ASN A 222 -9.68 -36.60 16.53
CA ASN A 222 -10.73 -37.54 16.17
C ASN A 222 -11.94 -36.88 15.49
N GLY A 223 -11.97 -35.55 15.35
CA GLY A 223 -13.03 -34.80 14.68
C GLY A 223 -14.40 -34.80 15.39
N SER A 224 -14.49 -35.32 16.62
CA SER A 224 -15.72 -35.41 17.41
C SER A 224 -16.06 -34.17 18.23
N ASP A 225 -15.07 -33.31 18.46
CA ASP A 225 -15.14 -32.24 19.47
C ASP A 225 -15.38 -30.90 18.79
N GLU A 226 -16.22 -30.04 19.37
CA GLU A 226 -16.48 -28.70 18.83
C GLU A 226 -15.16 -27.91 18.70
N PRO A 227 -14.90 -27.25 17.56
CA PRO A 227 -13.61 -26.62 17.30
C PRO A 227 -13.46 -25.33 18.12
N VAL A 228 -12.65 -25.39 19.17
CA VAL A 228 -12.30 -24.24 20.02
C VAL A 228 -11.01 -23.59 19.55
N TYR A 229 -11.00 -22.25 19.51
CA TYR A 229 -9.87 -21.42 19.11
C TYR A 229 -9.40 -20.48 20.23
N ARG A 230 -8.09 -20.26 20.32
CA ARG A 230 -7.49 -19.28 21.25
C ARG A 230 -7.79 -17.86 20.78
N GLY A 231 -8.03 -16.93 21.71
CA GLY A 231 -8.53 -15.57 21.43
C GLY A 231 -7.69 -14.70 20.49
N ASP A 232 -6.39 -14.99 20.35
CA ASP A 232 -5.45 -14.35 19.43
C ASP A 232 -5.48 -14.94 18.00
N SER A 233 -6.36 -15.91 17.74
CA SER A 233 -6.64 -16.41 16.39
C SER A 233 -7.43 -15.39 15.56
N PHE A 234 -7.11 -15.28 14.27
CA PHE A 234 -7.87 -14.52 13.30
C PHE A 234 -9.26 -15.13 13.10
N VAL A 235 -10.33 -14.41 13.46
CA VAL A 235 -11.71 -14.92 13.46
C VAL A 235 -12.11 -15.46 12.08
N CYS A 236 -11.78 -14.76 10.99
CA CYS A 236 -12.10 -15.23 9.64
C CYS A 236 -11.30 -16.47 9.22
N ALA A 237 -10.03 -16.59 9.62
CA ALA A 237 -9.21 -17.75 9.29
C ALA A 237 -9.65 -18.98 10.11
N ALA A 238 -9.99 -18.78 11.39
CA ALA A 238 -10.58 -19.80 12.24
C ALA A 238 -11.96 -20.26 11.71
N ALA A 239 -12.79 -19.35 11.19
CA ALA A 239 -14.08 -19.69 10.58
C ALA A 239 -13.94 -20.51 9.29
N ILE A 240 -12.96 -20.19 8.44
CA ILE A 240 -12.60 -21.02 7.28
C ILE A 240 -12.11 -22.40 7.76
N HIS A 241 -11.18 -22.44 8.72
CA HIS A 241 -10.64 -23.68 9.27
C HIS A 241 -11.75 -24.59 9.85
N ALA A 242 -12.70 -24.01 10.59
CA ALA A 242 -13.88 -24.70 11.13
C ALA A 242 -14.89 -25.16 10.07
N GLY A 243 -14.82 -24.66 8.83
CA GLY A 243 -15.80 -24.93 7.76
C GLY A 243 -17.09 -24.12 7.85
N VAL A 244 -17.12 -23.08 8.70
CA VAL A 244 -18.29 -22.19 8.89
C VAL A 244 -18.49 -21.28 7.68
N ILE A 245 -17.40 -20.90 7.01
CA ILE A 245 -17.40 -20.06 5.80
C ILE A 245 -16.41 -20.61 4.75
N SER A 246 -16.59 -20.27 3.48
CA SER A 246 -15.66 -20.66 2.42
C SER A 246 -14.57 -19.60 2.22
N ASN A 247 -13.36 -20.00 1.82
CA ASN A 247 -12.34 -19.02 1.41
C ASN A 247 -12.65 -18.37 0.04
N VAL A 248 -13.53 -18.97 -0.78
CA VAL A 248 -13.83 -18.53 -2.15
C VAL A 248 -14.93 -17.46 -2.20
N ASP A 249 -15.93 -17.58 -1.33
CA ASP A 249 -17.12 -16.72 -1.27
C ASP A 249 -17.13 -15.85 0.00
N GLY A 250 -16.32 -16.21 0.99
CA GLY A 250 -16.43 -15.68 2.35
C GLY A 250 -17.65 -16.30 3.04
N GLY A 251 -18.32 -15.49 3.86
CA GLY A 251 -19.56 -15.91 4.51
C GLY A 251 -19.83 -15.11 5.77
N CYS A 252 -20.82 -15.56 6.53
CA CYS A 252 -21.16 -15.04 7.85
C CYS A 252 -21.34 -16.21 8.82
N GLY A 253 -21.34 -15.88 10.11
CA GLY A 253 -21.56 -16.84 11.18
C GLY A 253 -21.76 -16.09 12.49
N VAL A 254 -21.87 -16.84 13.59
CA VAL A 254 -21.84 -16.27 14.94
C VAL A 254 -20.61 -16.81 15.64
N VAL A 255 -19.86 -15.93 16.28
CA VAL A 255 -18.73 -16.29 17.14
C VAL A 255 -19.13 -16.09 18.60
N GLU A 256 -18.83 -17.07 19.44
CA GLU A 256 -19.20 -17.12 20.86
C GLU A 256 -17.95 -17.26 21.73
N LEU A 257 -17.80 -16.36 22.71
CA LEU A 257 -16.74 -16.42 23.71
C LEU A 257 -17.13 -17.37 24.84
N ILE A 258 -16.25 -18.34 25.13
CA ILE A 258 -16.47 -19.41 26.11
C ILE A 258 -15.57 -19.32 27.35
N GLY A 259 -14.72 -18.29 27.43
CA GLY A 259 -13.79 -18.08 28.54
C GLY A 259 -12.52 -18.90 28.46
N ARG A 260 -12.05 -19.34 29.63
CA ARG A 260 -10.80 -20.09 29.76
C ARG A 260 -10.98 -21.51 29.24
N ASP A 261 -10.10 -21.91 28.34
CA ASP A 261 -9.96 -23.29 27.89
C ASP A 261 -8.47 -23.71 27.88
N GLN A 262 -8.19 -24.97 27.53
CA GLN A 262 -6.88 -25.60 27.59
C GLN A 262 -6.72 -26.68 26.51
N ASN A 263 -5.46 -27.05 26.20
CA ASN A 263 -5.13 -28.15 25.27
C ASN A 263 -5.69 -27.98 23.85
N TYR A 264 -5.48 -26.80 23.27
CA TYR A 264 -5.85 -26.47 21.90
C TYR A 264 -5.15 -27.40 20.91
N ALA A 265 -5.92 -28.18 20.15
CA ALA A 265 -5.39 -29.12 19.17
C ALA A 265 -4.75 -28.43 17.95
N SER A 266 -3.74 -29.07 17.36
CA SER A 266 -3.20 -28.71 16.04
C SER A 266 -3.85 -29.62 15.00
N SER A 267 -4.48 -29.05 13.99
CA SER A 267 -5.09 -29.80 12.89
C SER A 267 -4.97 -29.04 11.56
N LYS A 268 -5.41 -29.66 10.46
CA LYS A 268 -5.39 -29.04 9.13
C LYS A 268 -6.73 -29.26 8.44
N HIS A 269 -7.54 -28.21 8.38
CA HIS A 269 -8.87 -28.23 7.78
C HIS A 269 -9.04 -27.05 6.81
N HIS A 270 -9.74 -27.29 5.71
CA HIS A 270 -10.12 -26.28 4.72
C HIS A 270 -8.95 -25.39 4.22
N GLY A 271 -7.80 -26.01 3.93
CA GLY A 271 -6.58 -25.34 3.45
C GLY A 271 -5.64 -24.87 4.57
N ILE A 272 -6.22 -24.32 5.64
CA ILE A 272 -5.51 -23.74 6.78
C ILE A 272 -4.94 -24.84 7.70
N SER A 273 -3.76 -24.59 8.28
CA SER A 273 -3.16 -25.46 9.31
C SER A 273 -3.07 -24.67 10.62
N SER A 274 -3.65 -25.21 11.69
CA SER A 274 -3.65 -24.55 13.00
C SER A 274 -2.50 -25.00 13.89
N VAL A 275 -2.13 -24.14 14.85
CA VAL A 275 -1.07 -24.40 15.83
C VAL A 275 -1.68 -24.90 17.14
N GLY A 276 -1.16 -26.01 17.65
CA GLY A 276 -1.59 -26.54 18.94
C GLY A 276 -0.87 -25.87 20.13
N PHE A 277 -1.61 -25.62 21.21
CA PHE A 277 -1.15 -25.04 22.46
C PHE A 277 -1.58 -25.92 23.63
N ASP A 278 -0.61 -26.54 24.30
CA ASP A 278 -0.74 -27.60 25.31
C ASP A 278 -0.90 -27.04 26.74
N SER A 279 -1.44 -25.84 26.86
CA SER A 279 -1.73 -25.21 28.15
C SER A 279 -3.02 -24.40 28.06
N TYR A 280 -3.32 -23.64 29.10
CA TYR A 280 -4.56 -22.87 29.23
C TYR A 280 -4.40 -21.40 28.79
N PHE A 281 -5.48 -20.81 28.29
CA PHE A 281 -5.56 -19.40 27.93
C PHE A 281 -6.91 -18.80 28.38
N PRO A 282 -6.98 -17.54 28.82
CA PRO A 282 -8.18 -17.01 29.50
C PRO A 282 -9.36 -16.67 28.58
N LEU A 283 -9.13 -16.51 27.28
CA LEU A 283 -10.14 -16.12 26.30
C LEU A 283 -10.10 -17.07 25.10
N SER A 284 -11.15 -17.87 24.95
CA SER A 284 -11.35 -18.80 23.84
C SER A 284 -12.68 -18.52 23.16
N PHE A 285 -12.79 -18.88 21.89
CA PHE A 285 -14.03 -18.77 21.14
C PHE A 285 -14.31 -20.03 20.32
N ARG A 286 -15.60 -20.24 20.06
CA ARG A 286 -16.12 -21.23 19.10
C ARG A 286 -17.13 -20.56 18.19
N PHE A 287 -17.65 -21.31 17.21
CA PHE A 287 -18.70 -20.83 16.32
C PHE A 287 -20.01 -21.52 16.63
N ALA A 288 -21.12 -20.78 16.61
CA ALA A 288 -22.43 -21.38 16.85
C ALA A 288 -22.78 -22.33 15.69
N PRO A 289 -23.31 -23.53 15.97
CA PRO A 289 -23.74 -24.48 14.94
C PRO A 289 -24.97 -23.99 14.18
N ASP A 290 -25.21 -24.56 13.00
CA ASP A 290 -26.44 -24.42 12.19
C ASP A 290 -26.88 -22.97 11.85
N VAL A 291 -25.94 -22.01 11.91
CA VAL A 291 -26.19 -20.61 11.54
C VAL A 291 -26.41 -20.50 10.03
N THR A 292 -27.68 -20.43 9.62
CA THR A 292 -28.05 -20.10 8.24
C THR A 292 -28.06 -18.58 8.05
N CYS A 293 -27.15 -18.06 7.22
CA CYS A 293 -27.13 -16.64 6.88
C CYS A 293 -26.79 -16.44 5.40
N SER A 294 -27.55 -15.57 4.71
CA SER A 294 -27.31 -15.25 3.31
C SER A 294 -26.34 -14.08 3.18
N SER A 295 -25.06 -14.37 2.92
CA SER A 295 -24.03 -13.38 2.60
C SER A 295 -23.70 -13.46 1.10
N SER A 296 -24.32 -12.63 0.27
CA SER A 296 -23.93 -12.48 -1.15
C SER A 296 -22.73 -11.53 -1.28
N ASP A 297 -21.58 -12.04 -1.72
CA ASP A 297 -20.42 -11.20 -2.03
C ASP A 297 -20.62 -10.41 -3.34
N SER A 298 -21.22 -9.23 -3.22
CA SER A 298 -21.44 -8.33 -4.35
C SER A 298 -20.16 -7.67 -4.90
N ARG A 299 -18.95 -8.03 -4.44
CA ARG A 299 -17.69 -7.52 -5.02
C ARG A 299 -17.60 -7.78 -6.52
N TRP A 300 -17.86 -9.01 -6.94
CA TRP A 300 -17.77 -9.42 -8.34
C TRP A 300 -18.91 -8.83 -9.18
N GLU A 301 -20.11 -8.71 -8.61
CA GLU A 301 -21.25 -8.02 -9.24
C GLU A 301 -20.90 -6.54 -9.50
N LEU A 302 -20.38 -5.82 -8.50
CA LEU A 302 -19.97 -4.42 -8.61
C LEU A 302 -18.76 -4.23 -9.53
N LEU A 303 -17.80 -5.17 -9.54
CA LEU A 303 -16.71 -5.18 -10.52
C LEU A 303 -17.25 -5.30 -11.95
N ALA A 304 -18.13 -6.28 -12.20
CA ALA A 304 -18.68 -6.53 -13.52
C ALA A 304 -19.47 -5.32 -14.04
N VAL A 305 -20.36 -4.76 -13.20
CA VAL A 305 -21.09 -3.52 -13.50
C VAL A 305 -20.10 -2.40 -13.83
N SER A 306 -19.19 -2.05 -12.92
CA SER A 306 -18.27 -0.92 -13.13
C SER A 306 -17.32 -1.12 -14.30
N THR A 307 -16.88 -2.35 -14.59
CA THR A 307 -16.02 -2.67 -15.74
C THR A 307 -16.78 -2.52 -17.06
N VAL A 308 -18.03 -3.01 -17.13
CA VAL A 308 -18.90 -2.81 -18.31
C VAL A 308 -19.20 -1.33 -18.52
N PHE A 309 -19.54 -0.59 -17.47
CA PHE A 309 -19.83 0.84 -17.59
C PHE A 309 -18.60 1.66 -18.00
N THR A 310 -17.45 1.45 -17.36
CA THR A 310 -16.21 2.13 -17.78
C THR A 310 -15.77 1.71 -19.19
N GLY A 311 -15.99 0.45 -19.57
CA GLY A 311 -15.69 -0.08 -20.90
C GLY A 311 -16.55 0.52 -22.02
N VAL A 312 -17.87 0.61 -21.81
CA VAL A 312 -18.78 1.27 -22.77
C VAL A 312 -18.48 2.76 -22.86
N LEU A 313 -18.30 3.47 -21.74
CA LEU A 313 -17.89 4.87 -21.76
C LEU A 313 -16.56 5.07 -22.52
N SER A 314 -15.60 4.16 -22.33
CA SER A 314 -14.34 4.13 -23.06
C SER A 314 -14.55 4.00 -24.56
N LEU A 315 -15.31 3.00 -25.01
CA LEU A 315 -15.51 2.75 -26.43
C LEU A 315 -16.18 3.92 -27.16
N PHE A 316 -17.14 4.59 -26.52
CA PHE A 316 -17.96 5.61 -27.17
C PHE A 316 -17.48 7.07 -26.94
N THR A 317 -16.30 7.29 -26.37
CA THR A 317 -15.81 8.65 -25.99
C THR A 317 -14.39 8.98 -26.47
N ASN A 318 -14.26 9.97 -27.36
CA ASN A 318 -12.96 10.56 -27.77
C ASN A 318 -12.48 11.73 -26.85
N SER A 319 -13.37 12.28 -26.00
CA SER A 319 -12.97 13.34 -25.06
C SER A 319 -12.15 12.76 -23.91
N ALA A 320 -10.87 13.13 -23.84
CA ALA A 320 -9.94 12.66 -22.80
C ALA A 320 -10.44 12.96 -21.37
N ALA A 321 -11.08 14.12 -21.15
CA ALA A 321 -11.64 14.49 -19.84
C ALA A 321 -12.88 13.66 -19.48
N LEU A 322 -13.82 13.50 -20.43
CA LEU A 322 -15.06 12.74 -20.22
C LEU A 322 -14.79 11.23 -20.07
N PHE A 323 -13.69 10.73 -20.62
CA PHE A 323 -13.20 9.40 -20.29
C PHE A 323 -12.53 9.38 -18.91
N PHE A 324 -11.50 10.21 -18.69
CA PHE A 324 -10.63 10.09 -17.51
C PHE A 324 -11.37 10.31 -16.17
N PHE A 325 -12.10 11.41 -16.00
CA PHE A 325 -12.65 11.76 -14.68
C PHE A 325 -13.77 10.80 -14.21
N PRO A 326 -14.75 10.40 -15.06
CA PRO A 326 -15.74 9.41 -14.66
C PRO A 326 -15.17 8.01 -14.50
N VAL A 327 -14.17 7.60 -15.29
CA VAL A 327 -13.48 6.31 -15.10
C VAL A 327 -12.70 6.30 -13.78
N PHE A 328 -11.91 7.35 -13.51
CA PHE A 328 -11.21 7.51 -12.23
C PHE A 328 -12.19 7.46 -11.05
N THR A 329 -13.29 8.20 -11.13
CA THR A 329 -14.34 8.22 -10.09
C THR A 329 -14.97 6.84 -9.92
N GLY A 330 -15.39 6.19 -11.01
CA GLY A 330 -16.02 4.88 -10.96
C GLY A 330 -15.11 3.80 -10.37
N ILE A 331 -13.85 3.74 -10.80
CA ILE A 331 -12.86 2.80 -10.26
C ILE A 331 -12.58 3.12 -8.79
N PHE A 332 -12.39 4.39 -8.41
CA PHE A 332 -12.15 4.78 -7.01
C PHE A 332 -13.26 4.32 -6.06
N TRP A 333 -14.51 4.59 -6.41
CA TRP A 333 -15.65 4.18 -5.59
C TRP A 333 -15.86 2.65 -5.61
N THR A 334 -15.60 1.98 -6.74
CA THR A 334 -15.70 0.50 -6.80
C THR A 334 -14.63 -0.18 -5.95
N VAL A 335 -13.37 0.28 -6.05
CA VAL A 335 -12.26 -0.23 -5.23
C VAL A 335 -12.52 0.04 -3.75
N GLY A 336 -12.84 1.30 -3.40
CA GLY A 336 -13.05 1.72 -2.02
C GLY A 336 -14.29 1.14 -1.34
N MET A 337 -15.41 0.93 -2.04
CA MET A 337 -16.67 0.45 -1.43
C MET A 337 -16.87 -1.08 -1.52
N ALA A 338 -16.16 -1.75 -2.42
CA ALA A 338 -16.37 -3.17 -2.71
C ALA A 338 -15.07 -3.98 -2.72
N LEU A 339 -14.15 -3.68 -3.64
CA LEU A 339 -13.05 -4.61 -3.98
C LEU A 339 -11.99 -4.70 -2.87
N ASP A 340 -11.63 -3.56 -2.28
CA ASP A 340 -10.74 -3.50 -1.12
C ASP A 340 -11.06 -2.40 -0.08
N PRO A 341 -12.30 -2.38 0.49
CA PRO A 341 -12.68 -1.40 1.49
C PRO A 341 -11.80 -1.45 2.76
N PRO A 342 -11.44 -0.31 3.34
CA PRO A 342 -10.85 -0.25 4.68
C PRO A 342 -11.72 -0.96 5.74
N PRO A 343 -11.13 -1.45 6.84
CA PRO A 343 -11.86 -2.17 7.89
C PRO A 343 -12.69 -1.19 8.73
N LEU A 344 -13.94 -0.96 8.35
CA LEU A 344 -14.87 -0.06 9.03
C LEU A 344 -16.22 -0.75 9.26
N HIS A 345 -16.79 -0.52 10.45
CA HIS A 345 -17.94 -1.27 10.97
C HIS A 345 -19.29 -0.96 10.29
N SER A 346 -19.40 0.09 9.48
CA SER A 346 -20.64 0.45 8.79
C SER A 346 -20.41 1.10 7.43
N VAL A 347 -21.40 0.99 6.54
CA VAL A 347 -21.35 1.64 5.21
C VAL A 347 -21.36 3.17 5.32
N ALA A 348 -21.98 3.74 6.35
CA ALA A 348 -21.92 5.18 6.61
C ALA A 348 -20.49 5.63 7.01
N ALA A 349 -19.81 4.88 7.88
CA ALA A 349 -18.42 5.14 8.23
C ALA A 349 -17.49 4.96 7.02
N LEU A 350 -17.71 3.93 6.21
CA LEU A 350 -16.98 3.69 4.97
C LEU A 350 -17.15 4.83 3.97
N PHE A 351 -18.38 5.28 3.73
CA PHE A 351 -18.67 6.41 2.84
C PHE A 351 -18.04 7.71 3.36
N SER A 352 -18.11 7.98 4.66
CA SER A 352 -17.46 9.13 5.32
C SER A 352 -15.93 9.11 5.15
N ASN A 353 -15.30 7.95 5.33
CA ASN A 353 -13.86 7.78 5.11
C ASN A 353 -13.47 8.01 3.65
N LEU A 354 -14.22 7.43 2.70
CA LEU A 354 -13.92 7.54 1.27
C LEU A 354 -14.19 8.93 0.71
N ILE A 355 -15.26 9.63 1.12
CA ILE A 355 -15.51 11.00 0.64
C ILE A 355 -14.43 11.97 1.12
N GLY A 356 -13.91 11.78 2.34
CA GLY A 356 -12.76 12.53 2.87
C GLY A 356 -11.47 12.31 2.06
N LYS A 357 -11.22 11.07 1.62
CA LYS A 357 -10.11 10.73 0.71
C LYS A 357 -10.33 11.21 -0.74
N PHE A 358 -11.58 11.23 -1.20
CA PHE A 358 -11.93 11.47 -2.60
C PHE A 358 -11.63 12.89 -3.07
N LEU A 359 -11.90 13.92 -2.25
CA LEU A 359 -11.64 15.32 -2.63
C LEU A 359 -10.15 15.60 -2.98
N PRO A 360 -9.17 15.31 -2.10
CA PRO A 360 -7.75 15.45 -2.46
C PRO A 360 -7.32 14.47 -3.56
N ALA A 361 -7.90 13.27 -3.64
CA ALA A 361 -7.63 12.34 -4.74
C ALA A 361 -8.06 12.93 -6.09
N MET A 362 -9.19 13.64 -6.16
CA MET A 362 -9.67 14.30 -7.38
C MET A 362 -8.83 15.52 -7.78
N PHE A 363 -8.31 16.29 -6.81
CA PHE A 363 -7.32 17.33 -7.11
C PHE A 363 -6.06 16.72 -7.74
N ILE A 364 -5.56 15.62 -7.17
CA ILE A 364 -4.41 14.89 -7.74
C ILE A 364 -4.76 14.29 -9.10
N ALA A 365 -5.97 13.75 -9.30
CA ALA A 365 -6.44 13.28 -10.60
C ALA A 365 -6.43 14.40 -11.66
N TRP A 366 -6.80 15.64 -11.29
CA TRP A 366 -6.64 16.79 -12.18
C TRP A 366 -5.18 17.09 -12.52
N VAL A 367 -4.25 16.99 -11.54
CA VAL A 367 -2.81 17.10 -11.79
C VAL A 367 -2.30 15.97 -12.70
N MET A 368 -2.78 14.74 -12.51
CA MET A 368 -2.48 13.60 -13.38
C MET A 368 -2.94 13.86 -14.82
N TYR A 369 -4.18 14.36 -14.96
CA TYR A 369 -4.80 14.73 -16.21
C TYR A 369 -3.97 15.77 -16.96
N ASP A 370 -3.79 16.97 -16.40
CA ASP A 370 -3.24 18.11 -17.13
C ASP A 370 -1.70 18.17 -17.09
N LYS A 371 -1.06 17.79 -15.97
CA LYS A 371 0.38 17.98 -15.76
C LYS A 371 1.22 16.71 -15.91
N MET A 372 0.72 15.55 -15.50
CA MET A 372 1.46 14.27 -15.62
C MET A 372 1.24 13.56 -16.97
N GLY A 373 0.44 14.15 -17.86
CA GLY A 373 0.43 13.80 -19.28
C GLY A 373 -0.68 12.86 -19.74
N VAL A 374 -1.63 12.50 -18.87
CA VAL A 374 -2.80 11.68 -19.25
C VAL A 374 -3.62 12.36 -20.36
N ARG A 375 -3.85 13.68 -20.28
CA ARG A 375 -4.48 14.49 -21.34
C ARG A 375 -3.74 14.40 -22.68
N ARG A 376 -2.41 14.33 -22.66
CA ARG A 376 -1.57 14.20 -23.88
C ARG A 376 -1.65 12.80 -24.46
N THR A 377 -1.61 11.76 -23.60
CA THR A 377 -1.66 10.36 -24.01
C THR A 377 -3.03 10.00 -24.61
N LEU A 378 -4.12 10.56 -24.09
CA LEU A 378 -5.49 10.25 -24.52
C LEU A 378 -6.06 11.25 -25.55
N GLY A 379 -5.47 12.44 -25.69
CA GLY A 379 -6.00 13.51 -26.53
C GLY A 379 -5.98 13.17 -28.03
N GLY A 380 -7.17 13.08 -28.62
CA GLY A 380 -7.37 12.75 -30.05
C GLY A 380 -7.08 11.28 -30.38
N LEU A 381 -7.15 10.38 -29.41
CA LEU A 381 -6.92 8.95 -29.61
C LEU A 381 -8.17 8.28 -30.19
N THR A 382 -8.16 8.00 -31.51
CA THR A 382 -9.29 7.31 -32.18
C THR A 382 -9.29 5.80 -31.98
N ALA A 383 -8.22 5.19 -31.48
CA ALA A 383 -8.10 3.75 -31.20
C ALA A 383 -8.90 3.31 -29.95
N GLN A 384 -10.23 3.25 -30.04
CA GLN A 384 -11.12 3.03 -28.89
C GLN A 384 -10.95 1.68 -28.22
N ILE A 385 -10.77 0.59 -28.98
CA ILE A 385 -10.59 -0.75 -28.42
C ILE A 385 -9.20 -0.84 -27.77
N GLU A 386 -8.16 -0.29 -28.40
CA GLU A 386 -6.81 -0.27 -27.82
C GLU A 386 -6.74 0.54 -26.53
N LYS A 387 -7.41 1.70 -26.47
CA LYS A 387 -7.55 2.52 -25.25
C LYS A 387 -8.26 1.73 -24.14
N THR A 388 -9.35 1.02 -24.49
CA THR A 388 -10.14 0.22 -23.56
C THR A 388 -9.33 -0.95 -22.99
N ILE A 389 -8.60 -1.70 -23.82
CA ILE A 389 -7.81 -2.85 -23.37
C ILE A 389 -6.56 -2.39 -22.60
N LEU A 390 -5.76 -1.48 -23.16
CA LEU A 390 -4.47 -1.12 -22.60
C LEU A 390 -4.60 -0.16 -21.41
N TRP A 391 -5.28 0.98 -21.59
CA TRP A 391 -5.36 2.00 -20.54
C TRP A 391 -6.39 1.63 -19.48
N LEU A 392 -7.64 1.34 -19.88
CA LEU A 392 -8.69 1.01 -18.91
C LEU A 392 -8.46 -0.38 -18.28
N GLY A 393 -8.12 -1.40 -19.06
CA GLY A 393 -7.73 -2.71 -18.54
C GLY A 393 -6.53 -2.63 -17.60
N GLY A 394 -5.48 -1.87 -17.97
CA GLY A 394 -4.36 -1.58 -17.09
C GLY A 394 -4.77 -0.88 -15.79
N CYS A 395 -5.71 0.07 -15.85
CA CYS A 395 -6.25 0.76 -14.68
C CYS A 395 -7.02 -0.16 -13.73
N TRP A 396 -7.84 -1.07 -14.28
CA TRP A 396 -8.49 -2.12 -13.47
C TRP A 396 -7.48 -3.09 -12.85
N VAL A 397 -6.44 -3.50 -13.58
CA VAL A 397 -5.36 -4.33 -13.01
C VAL A 397 -4.68 -3.62 -11.84
N GLY A 398 -4.26 -2.36 -12.01
CA GLY A 398 -3.65 -1.59 -10.90
C GLY A 398 -4.61 -1.33 -9.73
N GLY A 399 -5.90 -1.15 -9.99
CA GLY A 399 -6.93 -0.97 -8.95
C GLY A 399 -7.30 -2.26 -8.21
N LEU A 400 -6.94 -3.43 -8.77
CA LEU A 400 -7.13 -4.77 -8.20
C LEU A 400 -5.78 -5.40 -7.81
N GLU A 401 -4.77 -4.62 -7.43
CA GLU A 401 -3.41 -5.12 -7.19
C GLU A 401 -3.36 -6.25 -6.15
N ASN A 402 -4.20 -6.18 -5.12
CA ASN A 402 -4.37 -7.21 -4.09
C ASN A 402 -4.88 -8.58 -4.63
N TYR A 403 -5.50 -8.62 -5.81
CA TYR A 403 -5.88 -9.87 -6.51
C TYR A 403 -4.98 -10.17 -7.72
N THR A 404 -4.51 -9.14 -8.42
CA THR A 404 -3.82 -9.28 -9.72
C THR A 404 -2.30 -9.31 -9.61
N LEU A 405 -1.72 -8.79 -8.53
CA LEU A 405 -0.27 -8.76 -8.29
C LEU A 405 0.15 -9.54 -7.03
N SER A 406 -0.79 -10.01 -6.21
CA SER A 406 -0.53 -10.78 -4.99
C SER A 406 0.13 -12.14 -5.22
N PHE A 407 0.12 -12.66 -6.45
CA PHE A 407 0.89 -13.85 -6.83
C PHE A 407 2.41 -13.63 -6.83
N ILE A 408 2.87 -12.37 -6.83
CA ILE A 408 4.29 -12.02 -6.80
C ILE A 408 4.81 -12.23 -5.36
N PRO A 409 5.75 -13.15 -5.11
CA PRO A 409 6.20 -13.48 -3.76
C PRO A 409 7.19 -12.44 -3.21
N ILE A 410 6.75 -11.19 -3.05
CA ILE A 410 7.55 -10.08 -2.51
C ILE A 410 6.66 -9.25 -1.58
N GLN A 411 6.59 -9.62 -0.30
CA GLN A 411 5.85 -8.83 0.70
C GLN A 411 6.67 -7.62 1.20
N ARG A 412 8.00 -7.76 1.30
CA ARG A 412 8.93 -6.73 1.80
C ARG A 412 10.27 -6.83 1.05
N LEU A 413 10.88 -5.69 0.73
CA LEU A 413 12.19 -5.61 0.07
C LEU A 413 13.37 -5.66 1.07
N ASN A 414 13.29 -6.56 2.06
CA ASN A 414 14.35 -6.79 3.03
C ASN A 414 15.02 -8.15 2.75
N LYS A 415 16.33 -8.24 2.99
CA LYS A 415 17.12 -9.47 2.80
C LYS A 415 16.51 -10.66 3.55
N HIS A 416 15.96 -10.45 4.75
CA HIS A 416 15.32 -11.51 5.53
C HIS A 416 14.10 -12.11 4.82
N ASP A 417 13.17 -11.27 4.39
CA ASP A 417 11.95 -11.69 3.69
C ASP A 417 12.26 -12.35 2.34
N LEU A 418 13.21 -11.79 1.58
CA LEU A 418 13.67 -12.35 0.30
C LEU A 418 14.35 -13.72 0.42
N ASP A 419 14.90 -14.04 1.59
CA ASP A 419 15.59 -15.31 1.85
C ASP A 419 14.64 -16.39 2.40
N GLN A 420 13.52 -15.99 3.00
CA GLN A 420 12.51 -16.90 3.56
C GLN A 420 11.34 -17.17 2.60
N GLN A 421 11.02 -16.24 1.68
CA GLN A 421 9.93 -16.40 0.72
C GLN A 421 10.42 -17.15 -0.54
N PRO A 422 9.89 -18.36 -0.85
CA PRO A 422 10.32 -19.12 -2.02
C PRO A 422 9.98 -18.36 -3.32
N GLY A 423 10.96 -18.24 -4.21
CA GLY A 423 10.81 -17.53 -5.49
C GLY A 423 11.01 -16.00 -5.43
N ALA A 424 11.07 -15.38 -4.25
CA ALA A 424 11.15 -13.92 -4.08
C ALA A 424 12.33 -13.28 -4.83
N ARG A 425 13.54 -13.85 -4.67
CA ARG A 425 14.75 -13.38 -5.37
C ARG A 425 14.62 -13.44 -6.91
N ALA A 426 13.95 -14.46 -7.44
CA ALA A 426 13.76 -14.64 -8.88
C ALA A 426 12.71 -13.65 -9.43
N ALA A 427 11.60 -13.48 -8.72
CA ALA A 427 10.58 -12.47 -9.04
C ALA A 427 11.18 -11.05 -9.04
N LEU A 428 12.00 -10.72 -8.05
CA LEU A 428 12.68 -9.42 -7.96
C LEU A 428 13.62 -9.19 -9.15
N ALA A 429 14.42 -10.19 -9.55
CA ALA A 429 15.30 -10.09 -10.70
C ALA A 429 14.52 -9.85 -12.01
N ILE A 430 13.40 -10.56 -12.22
CA ILE A 430 12.53 -10.37 -13.39
C ILE A 430 11.94 -8.96 -13.42
N ILE A 431 11.45 -8.46 -12.28
CA ILE A 431 10.89 -7.11 -12.16
C ILE A 431 11.95 -6.04 -12.47
N VAL A 432 13.17 -6.19 -11.95
CA VAL A 432 14.27 -5.24 -12.21
C VAL A 432 14.65 -5.22 -13.69
N ILE A 433 14.76 -6.38 -14.35
CA ILE A 433 15.05 -6.48 -15.79
C ILE A 433 13.92 -5.82 -16.61
N LEU A 434 12.66 -6.12 -16.27
CA LEU A 434 11.49 -5.56 -16.95
C LEU A 434 11.43 -4.03 -16.79
N LEU A 435 11.65 -3.50 -15.58
CA LEU A 435 11.72 -2.06 -15.34
C LEU A 435 12.87 -1.40 -16.10
N ALA A 436 14.05 -2.04 -16.17
CA ALA A 436 15.18 -1.51 -16.94
C ALA A 436 14.86 -1.42 -18.45
N VAL A 437 14.18 -2.41 -19.01
CA VAL A 437 13.68 -2.38 -20.40
C VAL A 437 12.63 -1.28 -20.60
N ILE A 438 11.67 -1.15 -19.67
CA ILE A 438 10.65 -0.10 -19.71
C ILE A 438 11.30 1.30 -19.70
N ILE A 439 12.17 1.57 -18.72
CA ILE A 439 12.85 2.86 -18.56
C ILE A 439 13.68 3.18 -19.81
N SER A 440 14.46 2.21 -20.31
CA SER A 440 15.27 2.38 -21.52
C SER A 440 14.39 2.72 -22.75
N SER A 441 13.25 2.06 -22.89
CA SER A 441 12.28 2.36 -23.95
C SER A 441 11.71 3.77 -23.82
N GLN A 442 11.23 4.17 -22.63
CA GLN A 442 10.65 5.50 -22.43
C GLN A 442 11.70 6.60 -22.64
N VAL A 443 12.94 6.41 -22.18
CA VAL A 443 14.06 7.33 -22.45
C VAL A 443 14.30 7.50 -23.95
N TRP A 444 14.27 6.41 -24.73
CA TRP A 444 14.38 6.48 -26.19
C TRP A 444 13.20 7.25 -26.81
N PHE A 445 11.96 6.95 -26.45
CA PHE A 445 10.78 7.66 -26.97
C PHE A 445 10.80 9.16 -26.61
N PHE A 446 11.11 9.52 -25.37
CA PHE A 446 11.23 10.93 -24.95
C PHE A 446 12.34 11.68 -25.68
N ARG A 447 13.42 10.99 -26.05
CA ARG A 447 14.49 11.55 -26.88
C ARG A 447 13.98 11.87 -28.28
N GLN A 448 13.21 10.98 -28.91
CA GLN A 448 12.69 11.23 -30.26
C GLN A 448 11.66 12.37 -30.28
N GLU A 449 10.88 12.56 -29.22
CA GLU A 449 10.01 13.74 -29.07
C GLU A 449 10.75 15.02 -28.61
N GLY A 450 12.09 15.00 -28.45
CA GLY A 450 12.86 16.16 -27.98
C GLY A 450 12.58 16.59 -26.52
N ARG A 451 11.86 15.76 -25.74
CA ARG A 451 11.43 16.09 -24.38
C ARG A 451 12.33 15.51 -23.27
N LEU A 452 13.27 14.63 -23.61
CA LEU A 452 14.10 13.89 -22.64
C LEU A 452 14.74 14.80 -21.57
N LEU A 453 15.42 15.88 -21.95
CA LEU A 453 16.08 16.79 -21.01
C LEU A 453 15.12 17.43 -19.99
N LYS A 454 13.85 17.69 -20.37
CA LYS A 454 12.84 18.22 -19.45
C LYS A 454 12.45 17.19 -18.39
N TYR A 455 12.29 15.93 -18.78
CA TYR A 455 11.95 14.86 -17.84
C TYR A 455 13.15 14.43 -17.00
N LEU A 456 14.37 14.43 -17.54
CA LEU A 456 15.58 14.19 -16.74
C LEU A 456 15.74 15.23 -15.61
N LYS A 457 15.41 16.52 -15.87
CA LYS A 457 15.38 17.54 -14.82
C LYS A 457 14.31 17.28 -13.75
N LEU A 458 13.12 16.82 -14.15
CA LEU A 458 12.05 16.45 -13.21
C LEU A 458 12.44 15.23 -12.35
N TYR A 459 13.00 14.19 -12.97
CA TYR A 459 13.46 13.00 -12.26
C TYR A 459 14.68 13.28 -11.38
N ALA A 460 15.59 14.19 -11.77
CA ALA A 460 16.66 14.66 -10.91
C ALA A 460 16.13 15.41 -9.67
N LEU A 461 15.03 16.17 -9.80
CA LEU A 461 14.36 16.80 -8.66
C LEU A 461 13.70 15.76 -7.74
N PHE A 462 13.03 14.74 -8.29
CA PHE A 462 12.47 13.64 -7.49
C PHE A 462 13.56 12.85 -6.75
N ILE A 463 14.67 12.51 -7.42
CA ILE A 463 15.82 11.84 -6.82
C ILE A 463 16.44 12.74 -5.73
N GLY A 464 16.60 14.05 -5.99
CA GLY A 464 17.09 15.00 -5.00
C GLY A 464 16.20 15.06 -3.74
N ALA A 465 14.88 15.11 -3.91
CA ALA A 465 13.92 15.06 -2.79
C ALA A 465 13.99 13.74 -2.00
N ILE A 466 14.15 12.60 -2.68
CA ILE A 466 14.37 11.29 -2.05
C ILE A 466 15.69 11.26 -1.28
N LEU A 467 16.79 11.76 -1.86
CA LEU A 467 18.09 11.82 -1.20
C LEU A 467 18.07 12.71 0.04
N ILE A 468 17.41 13.89 -0.03
CA ILE A 468 17.18 14.75 1.14
C ILE A 468 16.36 14.00 2.19
N SER A 469 15.29 13.31 1.78
CA SER A 469 14.43 12.53 2.68
C SER A 469 15.20 11.43 3.43
N LEU A 470 16.19 10.79 2.79
CA LEU A 470 17.09 9.80 3.40
C LEU A 470 18.11 10.39 4.38
N THR A 471 18.30 11.71 4.42
CA THR A 471 19.24 12.39 5.34
C THR A 471 18.57 12.95 6.61
N ILE A 472 17.25 12.87 6.73
CA ILE A 472 16.53 13.43 7.89
C ILE A 472 16.62 12.43 9.07
N PRO A 473 17.23 12.81 10.21
CA PRO A 473 17.37 11.91 11.35
C PRO A 473 16.02 11.59 11.99
N GLY A 474 15.89 10.36 12.51
CA GLY A 474 14.66 9.88 13.15
C GLY A 474 13.53 9.47 12.18
N LEU A 475 13.69 9.71 10.88
CA LEU A 475 12.72 9.32 9.85
C LEU A 475 13.32 8.30 8.88
N SER A 476 12.48 7.38 8.44
CA SER A 476 12.78 6.34 7.46
C SER A 476 11.84 6.46 6.26
N LEU A 477 12.38 6.24 5.07
CA LEU A 477 11.67 6.40 3.81
C LEU A 477 10.78 5.18 3.51
N ARG A 478 9.45 5.38 3.44
CA ARG A 478 8.47 4.38 3.03
C ARG A 478 7.72 4.83 1.78
N ILE A 479 8.11 4.28 0.63
CA ILE A 479 7.46 4.60 -0.65
C ILE A 479 6.26 3.69 -0.87
N HIS A 480 5.08 4.15 -0.48
CA HIS A 480 3.81 3.50 -0.80
C HIS A 480 3.56 3.43 -2.31
N HIS A 481 2.83 2.43 -2.79
CA HIS A 481 2.59 2.21 -4.23
C HIS A 481 1.87 3.38 -4.91
N TYR A 482 1.05 4.16 -4.19
CA TYR A 482 0.45 5.38 -4.71
C TYR A 482 1.49 6.50 -4.97
N ILE A 483 2.60 6.52 -4.21
CA ILE A 483 3.72 7.44 -4.44
C ILE A 483 4.56 6.96 -5.62
N ILE A 484 4.80 5.65 -5.73
CA ILE A 484 5.44 5.04 -6.92
C ILE A 484 4.66 5.42 -8.18
N ALA A 485 3.32 5.35 -8.14
CA ALA A 485 2.46 5.83 -9.21
C ALA A 485 2.73 7.29 -9.57
N LEU A 486 2.69 8.21 -8.60
CA LEU A 486 2.93 9.65 -8.84
C LEU A 486 4.33 9.97 -9.39
N LEU A 487 5.36 9.24 -8.94
CA LEU A 487 6.74 9.42 -9.42
C LEU A 487 6.90 8.91 -10.86
N LEU A 488 6.29 7.78 -11.22
CA LEU A 488 6.46 7.16 -12.54
C LEU A 488 5.48 7.67 -13.60
N LEU A 489 4.30 8.18 -13.23
CA LEU A 489 3.26 8.61 -14.18
C LEU A 489 3.74 9.64 -15.21
N PRO A 490 4.52 10.70 -14.87
CA PRO A 490 5.06 11.64 -15.85
C PRO A 490 5.89 10.98 -16.97
N GLY A 491 6.57 9.89 -16.64
CA GLY A 491 7.36 9.04 -17.54
C GLY A 491 6.53 8.29 -18.59
N THR A 492 5.20 8.29 -18.47
CA THR A 492 4.25 7.64 -19.42
C THR A 492 3.53 8.64 -20.33
N SER A 493 3.95 9.91 -20.35
CA SER A 493 3.26 11.02 -21.03
C SER A 493 3.38 11.05 -22.56
N MET A 494 3.45 9.89 -23.21
CA MET A 494 3.60 9.73 -24.66
C MET A 494 2.46 8.86 -25.20
N GLN A 495 1.93 9.19 -26.39
CA GLN A 495 0.87 8.40 -27.01
C GLN A 495 1.47 7.20 -27.75
N THR A 496 1.95 6.23 -26.97
CA THR A 496 2.42 4.90 -27.43
C THR A 496 1.62 3.80 -26.73
N ARG A 497 1.52 2.61 -27.34
CA ARG A 497 0.80 1.46 -26.77
C ARG A 497 1.33 1.03 -25.39
N PRO A 498 2.66 0.88 -25.17
CA PRO A 498 3.19 0.60 -23.84
C PRO A 498 2.86 1.72 -22.83
N SER A 499 3.01 2.99 -23.23
CA SER A 499 2.70 4.12 -22.35
C SER A 499 1.22 4.17 -21.93
N LEU A 500 0.26 3.76 -22.79
CA LEU A 500 -1.14 3.59 -22.40
C LEU A 500 -1.30 2.57 -21.26
N LEU A 501 -0.68 1.40 -21.40
CA LEU A 501 -0.76 0.33 -20.39
C LEU A 501 -0.12 0.75 -19.07
N TYR A 502 1.10 1.30 -19.11
CA TYR A 502 1.80 1.76 -17.91
C TYR A 502 1.04 2.88 -17.21
N GLN A 503 0.49 3.83 -17.97
CA GLN A 503 -0.29 4.92 -17.41
C GLN A 503 -1.58 4.42 -16.75
N GLY A 504 -2.27 3.45 -17.36
CA GLY A 504 -3.40 2.76 -16.76
C GLY A 504 -3.03 2.13 -15.42
N ILE A 505 -2.03 1.23 -15.41
CA ILE A 505 -1.58 0.52 -14.20
C ILE A 505 -1.21 1.50 -13.08
N LEU A 506 -0.46 2.57 -13.39
CA LEU A 506 -0.05 3.54 -12.37
C LEU A 506 -1.25 4.34 -11.82
N VAL A 507 -2.23 4.73 -12.64
CA VAL A 507 -3.47 5.37 -12.14
C VAL A 507 -4.27 4.40 -11.27
N GLY A 508 -4.35 3.12 -11.66
CA GLY A 508 -4.98 2.06 -10.87
C GLY A 508 -4.32 1.87 -9.50
N LEU A 509 -2.98 1.76 -9.46
CA LEU A 509 -2.19 1.65 -8.22
C LEU A 509 -2.39 2.87 -7.31
N PHE A 510 -2.46 4.08 -7.86
CA PHE A 510 -2.80 5.26 -7.07
C PHE A 510 -4.21 5.16 -6.47
N ILE A 511 -5.19 4.73 -7.26
CA ILE A 511 -6.56 4.54 -6.78
C ILE A 511 -6.62 3.50 -5.65
N SER A 512 -6.00 2.33 -5.82
CA SER A 512 -5.94 1.28 -4.79
C SER A 512 -5.38 1.82 -3.47
N GLY A 513 -4.19 2.43 -3.53
CA GLY A 513 -3.50 2.95 -2.36
C GLY A 513 -4.30 4.00 -1.59
N ILE A 514 -4.87 4.98 -2.29
CA ILE A 514 -5.64 6.05 -1.64
C ILE A 514 -7.01 5.56 -1.16
N ALA A 515 -7.71 4.72 -1.92
CA ALA A 515 -9.04 4.26 -1.54
C ALA A 515 -8.97 3.42 -0.24
N ARG A 516 -8.04 2.46 -0.17
CA ARG A 516 -7.85 1.63 1.03
C ARG A 516 -7.14 2.37 2.16
N TRP A 517 -5.89 2.75 1.94
CA TRP A 517 -5.00 3.24 3.01
C TRP A 517 -5.17 4.74 3.20
N GLY A 518 -5.14 5.51 2.11
CA GLY A 518 -5.20 6.96 2.12
C GLY A 518 -3.85 7.58 1.84
N PHE A 519 -3.62 8.80 2.34
CA PHE A 519 -2.41 9.57 2.09
C PHE A 519 -1.33 9.30 3.15
N ASP A 520 -0.95 8.03 3.30
CA ASP A 520 0.04 7.61 4.29
C ASP A 520 1.41 8.26 4.05
N PRO A 521 2.05 8.81 5.11
CA PRO A 521 3.24 9.65 4.95
C PRO A 521 4.42 8.89 4.34
N VAL A 522 5.14 9.59 3.45
CA VAL A 522 6.35 9.08 2.74
C VAL A 522 7.53 8.88 3.68
N LEU A 523 7.59 9.69 4.75
CA LEU A 523 8.54 9.60 5.83
C LEU A 523 7.80 9.18 7.09
N GLN A 524 8.21 8.06 7.66
CA GLN A 524 7.65 7.50 8.90
C GLN A 524 8.77 7.37 9.93
N THR A 525 8.45 7.44 11.22
CA THR A 525 9.46 7.13 12.24
C THR A 525 9.82 5.64 12.17
N SER A 526 10.97 5.25 12.71
CA SER A 526 11.41 3.85 12.69
C SER A 526 10.42 2.95 13.45
N GLU A 527 9.84 3.48 14.51
CA GLU A 527 8.86 2.85 15.40
C GLU A 527 7.54 2.61 14.66
N ALA A 528 7.03 3.62 13.93
CA ALA A 528 5.83 3.50 13.11
C ALA A 528 5.98 2.52 11.93
N LEU A 529 7.21 2.36 11.42
CA LEU A 529 7.57 1.38 10.38
C LEU A 529 7.74 -0.04 10.92
N GLN A 530 8.25 -0.15 12.14
CA GLN A 530 8.44 -1.40 12.88
C GLN A 530 7.09 -1.99 13.29
N GLY A 531 6.18 -1.16 13.81
CA GLY A 531 4.85 -1.59 14.24
C GLY A 531 4.93 -2.69 15.30
N ASP A 532 4.37 -3.85 14.99
CA ASP A 532 4.40 -5.06 15.82
C ASP A 532 5.65 -5.95 15.60
N ALA A 533 6.63 -5.50 14.82
CA ALA A 533 7.91 -6.17 14.68
C ALA A 533 8.81 -5.91 15.90
N GLN A 534 9.77 -6.80 16.13
CA GLN A 534 10.66 -6.70 17.29
C GLN A 534 11.52 -5.44 17.30
N LYS A 535 11.62 -4.84 18.50
CA LYS A 535 12.28 -3.58 18.81
C LYS A 535 13.81 -3.67 18.74
N GLY A 536 14.38 -4.87 18.94
CA GLY A 536 15.80 -5.08 19.15
C GLY A 536 16.26 -4.67 20.56
N SER A 537 15.37 -4.71 21.55
CA SER A 537 15.68 -4.25 22.91
C SER A 537 16.63 -5.21 23.63
N ARG A 538 17.27 -4.74 24.70
CA ARG A 538 17.94 -5.65 25.64
C ARG A 538 16.89 -6.55 26.30
N LEU A 539 17.33 -7.73 26.70
CA LEU A 539 16.48 -8.76 27.31
C LEU A 539 16.86 -8.95 28.78
N PRO A 540 15.88 -9.13 29.69
CA PRO A 540 16.17 -9.45 31.08
C PRO A 540 16.97 -10.75 31.23
N SER A 541 18.07 -10.70 31.98
CA SER A 541 18.85 -11.88 32.36
C SER A 541 18.29 -12.51 33.64
N ILE A 542 17.28 -13.36 33.50
CA ILE A 542 16.63 -14.05 34.62
C ILE A 542 17.53 -15.21 35.12
N PRO A 543 17.87 -15.27 36.43
CA PRO A 543 18.52 -16.41 37.06
C PRO A 543 17.66 -17.69 37.04
N THR A 544 18.15 -18.77 37.63
CA THR A 544 17.32 -19.95 37.87
C THR A 544 16.32 -19.61 38.98
N PRO A 545 15.00 -19.80 38.78
CA PRO A 545 13.99 -19.48 39.77
C PRO A 545 14.07 -20.43 40.98
N ALA A 546 13.58 -19.96 42.13
CA ALA A 546 13.32 -20.83 43.27
C ALA A 546 11.95 -21.49 43.07
N ILE A 547 11.85 -22.81 43.28
CA ILE A 547 10.60 -23.57 43.12
C ILE A 547 10.32 -24.27 44.45
N ASN A 548 9.12 -24.07 45.01
CA ASN A 548 8.63 -24.89 46.11
C ASN A 548 7.46 -25.72 45.61
N ILE A 549 7.64 -27.04 45.60
CA ILE A 549 6.58 -27.98 45.20
C ILE A 549 5.74 -28.30 46.43
N GLY A 550 4.43 -28.14 46.29
CA GLY A 550 3.48 -28.50 47.35
C GLY A 550 3.35 -30.02 47.51
N ASN A 551 3.30 -30.50 48.75
CA ASN A 551 3.04 -31.91 49.04
C ASN A 551 1.53 -32.15 49.28
N GLY A 552 0.85 -32.73 48.29
CA GLY A 552 -0.56 -33.16 48.39
C GLY A 552 -1.42 -32.70 47.21
N THR A 553 -2.59 -33.31 47.03
CA THR A 553 -3.46 -33.13 45.83
C THR A 553 -4.09 -31.75 45.66
N ASN A 554 -4.20 -30.96 46.73
CA ASN A 554 -4.72 -29.59 46.74
C ASN A 554 -3.67 -28.57 47.23
N SER A 555 -2.40 -28.97 47.28
CA SER A 555 -1.33 -28.07 47.70
C SER A 555 -0.94 -27.12 46.56
N LEU A 556 -0.58 -25.88 46.91
CA LEU A 556 -0.02 -24.93 45.96
C LEU A 556 1.48 -25.20 45.79
N SER A 557 1.93 -25.26 44.54
CA SER A 557 3.34 -25.09 44.20
C SER A 557 3.56 -23.66 43.76
N ASN A 558 4.74 -23.10 44.05
CA ASN A 558 5.10 -21.77 43.57
C ASN A 558 6.47 -21.76 42.89
N ILE A 559 6.64 -20.77 42.01
CA ILE A 559 7.87 -20.46 41.30
C ILE A 559 8.16 -18.97 41.45
N THR A 560 9.32 -18.65 42.02
CA THR A 560 9.75 -17.28 42.31
C THR A 560 10.87 -16.88 41.36
N PHE A 561 10.60 -15.89 40.53
CA PHE A 561 11.58 -15.26 39.65
C PHE A 561 12.13 -14.00 40.30
N THR A 562 13.45 -13.82 40.21
CA THR A 562 14.13 -12.55 40.51
C THR A 562 14.84 -12.07 39.24
N TRP A 563 15.22 -10.79 39.19
CA TRP A 563 15.97 -10.23 38.07
C TRP A 563 17.07 -9.31 38.58
N LYS A 564 18.10 -9.10 37.75
CA LYS A 564 19.09 -8.06 37.99
C LYS A 564 18.57 -6.76 37.40
N GLU A 565 18.48 -5.73 38.23
CA GLU A 565 18.22 -4.36 37.79
C GLU A 565 19.28 -3.95 36.74
N PRO A 566 18.88 -3.31 35.63
CA PRO A 566 19.82 -2.85 34.62
C PRO A 566 20.71 -1.75 35.21
N PRO A 567 22.04 -1.75 34.95
CA PRO A 567 22.88 -0.63 35.35
C PRO A 567 22.51 0.61 34.54
N LEU A 568 22.12 1.68 35.25
CA LEU A 568 21.58 2.96 34.76
C LEU A 568 20.10 2.89 34.32
N GLN A 569 19.41 4.05 34.42
CA GLN A 569 18.00 4.32 34.08
C GLN A 569 17.72 4.21 32.57
N LEU A 570 18.01 3.04 31.98
CA LEU A 570 17.79 2.74 30.56
C LEU A 570 16.42 2.11 30.30
N TYR A 571 15.74 1.68 31.36
CA TYR A 571 14.44 1.03 31.36
C TYR A 571 13.72 1.40 32.65
N ASP A 572 12.41 1.64 32.55
CA ASP A 572 11.59 2.07 33.68
C ASP A 572 11.04 0.88 34.48
N GLY A 573 11.07 -0.33 33.94
CA GLY A 573 10.51 -1.50 34.62
C GLY A 573 10.74 -2.84 33.92
N ILE A 574 9.99 -3.86 34.37
CA ILE A 574 9.95 -5.21 33.80
C ILE A 574 8.49 -5.68 33.68
N SER A 575 8.18 -6.40 32.60
CA SER A 575 6.90 -7.08 32.39
C SER A 575 7.12 -8.58 32.14
N ILE A 576 6.18 -9.39 32.63
CA ILE A 576 6.23 -10.86 32.59
C ILE A 576 4.93 -11.41 32.01
N LEU A 577 5.05 -12.23 30.96
CA LEU A 577 3.95 -13.02 30.42
C LEU A 577 3.97 -14.43 31.01
N VAL A 578 2.78 -14.95 31.33
CA VAL A 578 2.53 -16.37 31.58
C VAL A 578 1.49 -16.85 30.58
N ASN A 579 1.83 -17.88 29.79
CA ASN A 579 0.98 -18.39 28.71
C ASN A 579 0.55 -17.31 27.68
N ASP A 580 1.52 -16.47 27.28
CA ASP A 580 1.32 -15.35 26.35
C ASP A 580 0.34 -14.25 26.85
N VAL A 581 0.00 -14.23 28.15
CA VAL A 581 -0.80 -13.20 28.82
C VAL A 581 0.06 -12.45 29.83
N GLU A 582 0.01 -11.11 29.84
CA GLU A 582 0.72 -10.31 30.84
C GLU A 582 0.11 -10.51 32.23
N ARG A 583 0.91 -11.02 33.18
CA ARG A 583 0.49 -11.30 34.57
C ARG A 583 1.13 -10.40 35.60
N PHE A 584 2.21 -9.72 35.23
CA PHE A 584 2.97 -8.90 36.15
C PHE A 584 3.71 -7.81 35.40
N ARG A 585 3.74 -6.62 36.01
CA ARG A 585 4.65 -5.53 35.67
C ARG A 585 5.00 -4.77 36.93
N THR A 586 6.21 -4.24 37.00
CA THR A 586 6.65 -3.35 38.09
C THR A 586 7.71 -2.38 37.58
N TYR A 587 7.80 -1.20 38.20
CA TYR A 587 8.68 -0.12 37.80
C TYR A 587 9.87 0.00 38.77
N PHE A 588 11.06 0.26 38.22
CA PHE A 588 12.30 0.31 39.00
C PHE A 588 12.43 1.66 39.72
N GLY A 589 12.58 1.63 41.04
CA GLY A 589 12.71 2.82 41.89
C GLY A 589 11.38 3.42 42.38
N ASP A 590 10.23 2.88 41.96
CA ASP A 590 8.92 3.25 42.52
C ASP A 590 8.75 2.72 43.95
N VAL A 591 7.85 3.35 44.72
CA VAL A 591 7.63 3.04 46.15
C VAL A 591 7.07 1.63 46.36
N ASP A 592 6.29 1.16 45.39
CA ASP A 592 5.70 -0.17 45.27
C ASP A 592 6.49 -1.10 44.33
N GLN A 593 7.77 -0.82 44.09
CA GLN A 593 8.65 -1.72 43.33
C GLN A 593 8.70 -3.11 43.98
N GLU A 594 8.17 -4.11 43.27
CA GLU A 594 8.40 -5.52 43.58
C GLU A 594 9.75 -5.98 43.00
N ARG A 595 10.48 -6.83 43.72
CA ARG A 595 11.83 -7.31 43.34
C ARG A 595 11.87 -8.76 42.89
N ASP A 596 10.76 -9.45 43.10
CA ASP A 596 10.52 -10.82 42.74
C ASP A 596 9.08 -10.98 42.23
N PHE A 597 8.85 -12.01 41.42
CA PHE A 597 7.53 -12.38 40.94
C PHE A 597 7.25 -13.81 41.37
N VAL A 598 6.22 -14.01 42.20
CA VAL A 598 5.81 -15.31 42.72
C VAL A 598 4.58 -15.79 41.97
N TRP A 599 4.74 -16.72 41.04
CA TRP A 599 3.61 -17.40 40.41
C TRP A 599 3.26 -18.68 41.18
N SER A 600 1.97 -18.93 41.38
CA SER A 600 1.49 -20.10 42.13
C SER A 600 0.44 -20.87 41.34
N ARG A 601 0.53 -22.20 41.35
CA ARG A 601 -0.44 -23.10 40.72
C ARG A 601 -0.83 -24.25 41.65
N ASN A 602 -2.02 -24.80 41.44
CA ASN A 602 -2.41 -26.06 42.08
C ASN A 602 -1.56 -27.21 41.50
N THR A 603 -1.03 -28.07 42.36
CA THR A 603 -0.31 -29.30 41.97
C THR A 603 -1.09 -30.20 41.00
N SER A 604 -2.42 -30.21 41.10
CA SER A 604 -3.29 -30.97 40.19
C SER A 604 -3.46 -30.37 38.78
N LEU A 605 -2.90 -29.20 38.48
CA LEU A 605 -3.09 -28.53 37.17
C LEU A 605 -2.56 -29.37 36.00
N ASN A 606 -1.44 -30.07 36.19
CA ASN A 606 -0.84 -30.99 35.21
C ASN A 606 -0.66 -30.41 33.78
N LEU A 607 -0.40 -29.11 33.65
CA LEU A 607 -0.11 -28.42 32.38
C LEU A 607 1.23 -27.67 32.48
N PRO A 608 1.99 -27.57 31.37
CA PRO A 608 3.14 -26.68 31.30
C PRO A 608 2.71 -25.21 31.38
N GLU A 609 3.55 -24.35 31.95
CA GLU A 609 3.34 -22.89 31.92
C GLU A 609 4.54 -22.19 31.28
N TYR A 610 4.26 -21.27 30.36
CA TYR A 610 5.26 -20.62 29.51
C TYR A 610 5.54 -19.19 29.98
N PHE A 611 6.76 -18.93 30.45
CA PHE A 611 7.17 -17.65 31.04
C PHE A 611 8.07 -16.85 30.09
N ARG A 612 7.75 -15.57 29.87
CA ARG A 612 8.51 -14.65 29.02
C ARG A 612 8.71 -13.32 29.73
N PHE A 613 9.85 -12.67 29.53
CA PHE A 613 10.26 -11.47 30.26
C PHE A 613 10.69 -10.37 29.28
N ALA A 614 10.29 -9.13 29.52
CA ALA A 614 10.74 -7.95 28.78
C ALA A 614 11.03 -6.79 29.74
N TYR A 615 12.00 -5.94 29.41
CA TYR A 615 12.11 -4.62 30.05
C TYR A 615 11.03 -3.67 29.52
N MET A 616 10.73 -2.61 30.26
CA MET A 616 9.75 -1.59 29.91
C MET A 616 10.37 -0.20 29.72
N ASP A 617 9.72 0.62 28.91
CA ASP A 617 10.01 2.03 28.65
C ASP A 617 8.66 2.77 28.71
N GLY A 618 8.46 3.58 29.74
CA GLY A 618 7.14 4.00 30.19
C GLY A 618 6.17 2.81 30.34
N SER A 619 4.97 2.96 29.78
CA SER A 619 3.93 1.92 29.79
C SER A 619 4.12 0.81 28.74
N GLU A 620 5.10 0.94 27.84
CA GLU A 620 5.36 -0.03 26.76
C GLU A 620 6.37 -1.10 27.17
N SER A 621 6.15 -2.33 26.67
CA SER A 621 7.15 -3.40 26.76
C SER A 621 8.12 -3.37 25.58
N GLY A 622 9.35 -3.82 25.86
CA GLY A 622 10.35 -4.21 24.87
C GLY A 622 10.10 -5.60 24.28
N ASP A 623 11.13 -6.19 23.68
CA ASP A 623 11.05 -7.57 23.19
C ASP A 623 11.01 -8.57 24.34
N TYR A 624 10.08 -9.52 24.25
CA TYR A 624 10.02 -10.66 25.16
C TYR A 624 11.07 -11.72 24.82
N THR A 625 11.72 -12.26 25.85
CA THR A 625 12.53 -13.49 25.77
C THR A 625 11.74 -14.65 25.17
N LYS A 626 12.45 -15.67 24.68
CA LYS A 626 11.82 -16.97 24.42
C LYS A 626 11.25 -17.54 25.73
N ALA A 627 10.23 -18.39 25.59
CA ALA A 627 9.62 -19.04 26.74
C ALA A 627 10.65 -19.89 27.50
N GLY A 628 10.73 -19.67 28.81
CA GLY A 628 11.08 -20.74 29.75
C GLY A 628 9.81 -21.51 30.11
N ILE A 629 9.95 -22.78 30.49
CA ILE A 629 8.82 -23.69 30.69
C ILE A 629 8.86 -24.22 32.12
N TRP A 630 7.79 -24.03 32.89
CA TRP A 630 7.57 -24.77 34.12
C TRP A 630 6.74 -26.01 33.77
N THR A 631 7.37 -27.18 33.75
CA THR A 631 6.76 -28.45 33.30
C THR A 631 5.61 -28.88 34.21
N PRO A 632 4.72 -29.80 33.79
CA PRO A 632 3.70 -30.38 34.68
C PRO A 632 4.29 -30.94 35.99
N ASP A 633 5.43 -31.62 35.91
CA ASP A 633 6.15 -32.23 37.05
C ASP A 633 6.79 -31.22 38.01
N GLY A 634 6.79 -29.94 37.65
CA GLY A 634 7.33 -28.85 38.48
C GLY A 634 8.78 -28.48 38.18
N GLU A 635 9.40 -29.05 37.15
CA GLU A 635 10.76 -28.73 36.73
C GLU A 635 10.82 -27.45 35.88
N TRP A 636 11.95 -26.73 35.93
CA TRP A 636 12.18 -25.53 35.12
C TRP A 636 13.10 -25.80 33.92
N THR A 637 12.54 -25.70 32.72
CA THR A 637 13.30 -25.63 31.48
C THR A 637 13.68 -24.18 31.19
N LYS A 638 14.99 -23.88 31.23
CA LYS A 638 15.51 -22.54 30.97
C LYS A 638 15.18 -22.06 29.56
N MET A 639 14.80 -20.78 29.45
CA MET A 639 14.57 -20.09 28.19
C MET A 639 15.74 -20.22 27.20
N LYS A 640 15.42 -20.43 25.92
CA LYS A 640 16.38 -20.39 24.80
C LYS A 640 16.89 -18.94 24.61
N PRO A 641 18.12 -18.73 24.13
CA PRO A 641 18.66 -17.38 23.96
C PRO A 641 17.95 -16.58 22.84
N GLY A 642 18.00 -15.25 23.01
CA GLY A 642 17.40 -14.27 22.11
C GLY A 642 15.96 -13.88 22.47
N PRO A 643 15.41 -12.88 21.78
CA PRO A 643 14.00 -12.53 21.89
C PRO A 643 13.16 -13.65 21.27
N SER A 644 11.84 -13.47 21.22
CA SER A 644 10.86 -14.34 20.56
C SER A 644 10.98 -14.35 19.01
N ARG A 645 12.22 -14.41 18.50
CA ARG A 645 12.62 -14.48 17.08
C ARG A 645 13.68 -15.56 16.87
N VAL A 646 13.59 -16.17 15.70
CA VAL A 646 14.69 -16.48 14.75
C VAL A 646 15.88 -17.27 15.32
N LYS A 647 16.06 -18.48 14.77
CA LYS A 647 17.38 -19.10 14.66
C LYS A 647 18.31 -18.18 13.88
N ALA A 648 19.21 -17.48 14.57
CA ALA A 648 20.44 -17.04 13.94
C ALA A 648 21.21 -18.31 13.53
N ARG A 649 21.32 -18.56 12.22
CA ARG A 649 22.32 -19.51 11.71
C ARG A 649 23.69 -18.86 11.97
N SER A 650 24.64 -19.63 12.46
CA SER A 650 25.99 -19.18 12.83
C SER A 650 26.58 -18.21 11.80
N LEU A 651 26.69 -16.95 12.21
CA LEU A 651 27.66 -16.00 11.70
C LEU A 651 28.53 -15.62 12.89
N ASP A 652 29.83 -15.46 12.63
CA ASP A 652 30.84 -15.56 13.67
C ASP A 652 30.72 -14.50 14.76
N LYS A 653 31.32 -14.85 15.91
CA LYS A 653 31.59 -13.90 16.98
C LYS A 653 32.57 -12.85 16.46
N ASP A 654 32.06 -11.67 16.14
CA ASP A 654 32.61 -10.36 16.51
C ASP A 654 31.60 -9.27 16.08
N ASP A 655 31.83 -8.02 16.49
CA ASP A 655 30.96 -6.85 16.25
C ASP A 655 29.58 -6.83 16.93
N MET A 656 29.57 -6.97 18.26
CA MET A 656 28.59 -6.22 19.06
C MET A 656 29.05 -4.76 19.20
N VAL A 657 28.57 -3.88 18.30
CA VAL A 657 28.80 -2.44 18.41
C VAL A 657 28.04 -1.88 19.62
N HIS A 658 28.76 -1.23 20.52
CA HIS A 658 28.18 -0.50 21.66
C HIS A 658 27.28 0.66 21.20
N ARG A 659 26.12 0.79 21.85
CA ARG A 659 25.58 2.08 22.28
C ARG A 659 25.97 2.27 23.74
#